data_AF-A0A7V7Z6D6-F1
#
_entry.id   AF-A0A7V7Z6D6-F1
#
_cell.length_a   1.000
_cell.length_b   1.000
_cell.length_c   1.000
_cell.angle_alpha   90.00
_cell.angle_beta   90.00
_cell.angle_gamma   90.00
#
_symmetry.space_group_name_H-M   'P 1'
#
loop_
_entity.id
_entity.type
_entity.pdbx_description
1 polymer ?
#
loop_
_entity_poly.entity_id
_entity_poly.type
_entity_poly.pdbx_seq_one_letter_code
_entity_poly.pdbx_strand_id
1 'polypeptide(L)'
;MITALPPAPSRGDDSDVFVAKANAFLAALPTFGVQANEAAALFHLTSHWFGIQAVDPVTSPLGGALTAGDAYYNPTLGQGGQLRIYSSAAVWRGFDIDSAQLAAADGARLIGHGTGTVEDALNNIDGNLNFTTLDTAAPAADADLMILRQGSQNKKVSVGTVRSEFAIDAVLAKIAAEAARDAALIQAGVYTTEAAGRAAVTDGQAFKVQGNGDVAAFEYRRMSSDTSVLIASYPSSAALIGPSRTIFLIPGKNLFDKTAATLGKYLTETGVLADNPVYNVSDYIAVKPGETYYANASGMRYTCYFDKEKIVRVGGSDVGTSPFTVPQGISYVRVTMFASDMDVFQLENGPTTAYEPFQYRLALPNGVLIVPQASSLPAGWLPGEKIEDRAIGGNHLLDQAVTPIQTNFLLAGKNKFNPRTVTKSKYITAYGVLMNNASYDTSDYIRVRPGRYKCNTAGIRFSCNYDAGMRVVAGGYNGDVSVDSLNIPAGVAFIRIAVGAGSEFLQLEQGVVSTGFESYRQYLGVDGGAPILVPPLATNFLPLGKNKFNKNTVTVGKYLTPSAVEADNENYDYSDFIPVRPGPYTFNLATMRMSCLFNEKKEVIPGGYDSGALLNHITIPDGVAYVRITVAHYGVEAIQMEEGNVSTPFVEYRYELRAADGIPIAVDSSGTGSPGTPAVEAPVLATTHYVPAGKELALYYENIVRDFQAHAGHIGISSSLPDEINSPTRETGEARKLLPVLGQVNTAVNGSATVVGSGFDVVVGAAGKWYQVKISDPAKTTPVNVQNIGDSFTGRMTWANVINATPAAAGITYSGNRRANSTNQTVKCEGQGGWTIESYFTLDNRGYLSPFMQPVNAYKHFGPTSFWVDANSQMPSYNATFFNDIREQFDAVTGRKKMPAVNDVMSEGGGFIVWNGAAWVGISLATLGGFAFNYGKYRATWAIQQPNILHVLLGTNDFYSADANTFPAIYAAYKARYEQLIASVKADSPACKIIVGVPVSSGRQGEYGTLTTERVKRTMWLLAKNLNSDFGEREAESIYLLDYHSIVHRVYGFDFTPEKPMADYSGPDTYNYITDITHCGALGFAQMGNAYMGIIQYLR
;
A
#
# COMPACT_ATOMS: atom_id res chain seq x y z
N MET A 1 -22.19 -1.68 -49.24
CA MET A 1 -21.37 -0.61 -49.87
C MET A 1 -21.01 0.36 -48.76
N ILE A 2 -19.72 0.70 -48.59
CA ILE A 2 -19.30 1.70 -47.60
C ILE A 2 -19.21 3.04 -48.32
N THR A 3 -20.16 3.93 -48.09
CA THR A 3 -19.99 5.37 -48.38
C THR A 3 -19.09 5.96 -47.30
N ALA A 4 -18.08 6.74 -47.72
CA ALA A 4 -17.06 7.25 -46.81
C ALA A 4 -17.66 8.14 -45.70
N LEU A 5 -17.23 7.91 -44.46
CA LEU A 5 -17.49 8.83 -43.34
C LEU A 5 -16.80 10.18 -43.60
N PRO A 6 -17.39 11.31 -43.17
CA PRO A 6 -16.73 12.61 -43.28
C PRO A 6 -15.45 12.66 -42.42
N PRO A 7 -14.49 13.54 -42.75
CA PRO A 7 -13.22 13.62 -42.02
C PRO A 7 -13.43 14.13 -40.58
N ALA A 8 -12.84 13.42 -39.62
CA ALA A 8 -12.87 13.77 -38.21
C ALA A 8 -12.21 15.14 -37.94
N PRO A 9 -12.68 15.90 -36.93
CA PRO A 9 -12.10 17.20 -36.57
C PRO A 9 -10.67 17.05 -36.03
N SER A 10 -9.81 18.04 -36.31
CA SER A 10 -8.38 18.01 -36.00
C SER A 10 -7.94 19.18 -35.12
N ARG A 11 -6.81 19.03 -34.41
CA ARG A 11 -6.29 20.03 -33.46
C ARG A 11 -5.81 21.34 -34.09
N GLY A 12 -5.87 21.48 -35.42
CA GLY A 12 -5.55 22.70 -36.16
C GLY A 12 -6.75 23.35 -36.86
N ASP A 13 -7.96 22.81 -36.69
CA ASP A 13 -9.19 23.43 -37.20
C ASP A 13 -9.61 24.60 -36.30
N ASP A 14 -10.10 25.69 -36.91
CA ASP A 14 -10.75 26.77 -36.16
C ASP A 14 -12.02 26.26 -35.49
N SER A 15 -12.39 26.85 -34.36
CA SER A 15 -13.57 26.58 -33.53
C SER A 15 -14.84 26.25 -34.32
N ASP A 16 -15.27 27.13 -35.23
CA ASP A 16 -16.47 26.90 -36.05
C ASP A 16 -16.34 25.70 -37.00
N VAL A 17 -15.14 25.49 -37.56
CA VAL A 17 -14.83 24.37 -38.47
C VAL A 17 -14.77 23.05 -37.72
N PHE A 18 -14.20 23.06 -36.51
CA PHE A 18 -14.13 21.91 -35.61
C PHE A 18 -15.54 21.45 -35.22
N VAL A 19 -16.41 22.39 -34.80
CA VAL A 19 -17.81 22.10 -34.43
C VAL A 19 -18.60 21.58 -35.63
N ALA A 20 -18.45 22.19 -36.82
CA ALA A 20 -19.12 21.72 -38.04
C ALA A 20 -18.70 20.28 -38.42
N LYS A 21 -17.40 19.96 -38.37
CA LYS A 21 -16.89 18.61 -38.63
C LYS A 21 -17.35 17.59 -37.58
N ALA A 22 -17.32 17.96 -36.30
CA ALA A 22 -17.77 17.10 -35.20
C ALA A 22 -19.26 16.72 -35.37
N ASN A 23 -20.12 17.70 -35.64
CA ASN A 23 -21.55 17.48 -35.85
C ASN A 23 -21.83 16.62 -37.09
N ALA A 24 -21.12 16.85 -38.20
CA ALA A 24 -21.26 16.03 -39.41
C ALA A 24 -20.78 14.58 -39.21
N PHE A 25 -19.72 14.37 -38.40
CA PHE A 25 -19.22 13.04 -38.06
C PHE A 25 -20.19 12.27 -37.15
N LEU A 26 -20.72 12.93 -36.10
CA LEU A 26 -21.71 12.35 -35.19
C LEU A 26 -23.02 11.98 -35.91
N ALA A 27 -23.50 12.84 -36.82
CA ALA A 27 -24.71 12.58 -37.61
C ALA A 27 -24.57 11.42 -38.63
N ALA A 28 -23.35 10.99 -38.95
CA ALA A 28 -23.08 9.90 -39.89
C ALA A 28 -22.94 8.52 -39.21
N LEU A 29 -22.99 8.45 -37.88
CA LEU A 29 -22.93 7.18 -37.13
C LEU A 29 -24.30 6.47 -37.13
N PRO A 30 -24.38 5.17 -37.49
CA PRO A 30 -25.65 4.45 -37.50
C PRO A 30 -26.27 4.31 -36.10
N THR A 31 -27.54 4.68 -35.96
CA THR A 31 -28.31 4.57 -34.73
C THR A 31 -28.67 3.11 -34.39
N PHE A 32 -27.85 2.46 -33.57
CA PHE A 32 -28.26 1.27 -32.83
C PHE A 32 -28.78 1.67 -31.43
N GLY A 33 -29.91 1.08 -31.05
CA GLY A 33 -30.70 1.54 -29.90
C GLY A 33 -30.15 1.14 -28.53
N VAL A 34 -30.58 1.91 -27.52
CA VAL A 34 -30.49 1.59 -26.08
C VAL A 34 -29.08 1.57 -25.48
N GLN A 35 -28.28 2.62 -25.71
CA GLN A 35 -27.22 3.04 -24.76
C GLN A 35 -26.80 4.52 -24.86
N ALA A 36 -27.71 5.41 -25.31
CA ALA A 36 -27.39 6.81 -25.60
C ALA A 36 -27.11 7.71 -24.37
N ASN A 37 -27.41 7.25 -23.15
CA ASN A 37 -27.31 8.09 -21.94
C ASN A 37 -25.90 8.16 -21.34
N GLU A 38 -25.03 7.18 -21.63
CA GLU A 38 -23.68 7.11 -21.04
C GLU A 38 -22.64 7.86 -21.89
N ALA A 39 -22.79 7.84 -23.22
CA ALA A 39 -21.89 8.57 -24.12
C ALA A 39 -22.03 10.11 -24.01
N ALA A 40 -23.23 10.62 -23.70
CA ALA A 40 -23.45 12.04 -23.47
C ALA A 40 -22.91 12.51 -22.10
N ALA A 41 -22.94 11.63 -21.08
CA ALA A 41 -22.42 11.93 -19.75
C ALA A 41 -20.88 12.03 -19.74
N LEU A 42 -20.19 11.23 -20.55
CA LEU A 42 -18.72 11.16 -20.53
C LEU A 42 -18.00 12.35 -21.19
N PHE A 43 -18.70 13.19 -21.97
CA PHE A 43 -18.11 14.34 -22.67
C PHE A 43 -18.44 15.71 -22.03
N HIS A 44 -19.40 15.77 -21.09
CA HIS A 44 -19.85 17.01 -20.46
C HIS A 44 -19.09 17.43 -19.19
N LEU A 45 -18.12 16.64 -18.73
CA LEU A 45 -17.26 16.98 -17.59
C LEU A 45 -15.99 17.79 -17.97
N THR A 46 -15.78 18.12 -19.24
CA THR A 46 -14.57 18.82 -19.72
C THR A 46 -14.83 19.96 -20.71
N SER A 47 -15.73 20.89 -20.38
CA SER A 47 -15.65 22.28 -20.86
C SER A 47 -16.49 23.25 -20.02
N HIS A 48 -15.87 24.31 -19.52
CA HIS A 48 -16.57 25.53 -19.13
C HIS A 48 -16.97 26.35 -20.38
N TRP A 49 -17.62 27.49 -20.16
CA TRP A 49 -18.21 28.43 -21.15
C TRP A 49 -19.65 28.10 -21.59
N PHE A 50 -20.63 28.55 -20.79
CA PHE A 50 -21.98 28.85 -21.28
C PHE A 50 -22.11 30.35 -21.56
N GLY A 51 -22.80 30.69 -22.65
CA GLY A 51 -22.85 32.05 -23.20
C GLY A 51 -23.66 33.05 -22.37
N ILE A 52 -23.23 34.32 -22.42
CA ILE A 52 -23.85 35.45 -21.72
C ILE A 52 -25.10 35.93 -22.49
N GLN A 53 -26.28 35.88 -21.87
CA GLN A 53 -27.43 36.68 -22.26
C GLN A 53 -27.87 37.57 -21.09
N ALA A 54 -28.11 38.84 -21.39
CA ALA A 54 -28.27 39.92 -20.40
C ALA A 54 -29.71 40.10 -19.87
N VAL A 55 -30.66 39.26 -20.30
CA VAL A 55 -32.10 39.40 -20.06
C VAL A 55 -32.69 38.01 -19.83
N ASP A 56 -33.66 37.89 -18.92
CA ASP A 56 -34.35 36.61 -18.65
C ASP A 56 -35.01 36.09 -19.94
N PRO A 57 -34.80 34.81 -20.32
CA PRO A 57 -35.33 34.27 -21.57
C PRO A 57 -36.84 34.10 -21.50
N VAL A 58 -37.49 34.19 -22.67
CA VAL A 58 -38.95 34.01 -22.84
C VAL A 58 -39.33 32.59 -23.29
N THR A 59 -38.33 31.78 -23.64
CA THR A 59 -38.44 30.40 -24.13
C THR A 59 -37.33 29.54 -23.54
N SER A 60 -37.58 28.25 -23.33
CA SER A 60 -36.59 27.33 -22.76
C SER A 60 -35.35 27.18 -23.66
N PRO A 61 -34.11 27.05 -23.12
CA PRO A 61 -32.89 26.84 -23.90
C PRO A 61 -32.90 25.60 -24.81
N LEU A 62 -33.77 24.62 -24.53
CA LEU A 62 -33.96 23.40 -25.33
C LEU A 62 -34.98 23.58 -26.47
N GLY A 63 -35.56 24.77 -26.63
CA GLY A 63 -36.57 25.09 -27.64
C GLY A 63 -37.99 24.71 -27.21
N GLY A 64 -38.71 25.65 -26.60
CA GLY A 64 -40.09 25.45 -26.18
C GLY A 64 -40.63 26.57 -25.29
N ALA A 65 -41.92 26.49 -24.94
CA ALA A 65 -42.51 27.34 -23.91
C ALA A 65 -41.94 26.98 -22.53
N LEU A 66 -41.73 27.98 -21.67
CA LEU A 66 -41.17 27.77 -20.33
C LEU A 66 -42.12 27.02 -19.41
N THR A 67 -41.59 26.02 -18.70
CA THR A 67 -42.32 25.24 -17.70
C THR A 67 -41.95 25.63 -16.27
N ALA A 68 -42.86 25.37 -15.34
CA ALA A 68 -42.63 25.66 -13.92
C ALA A 68 -41.50 24.76 -13.37
N GLY A 69 -40.40 25.38 -12.94
CA GLY A 69 -39.18 24.68 -12.53
C GLY A 69 -37.99 24.86 -13.48
N ASP A 70 -38.20 25.41 -14.68
CA ASP A 70 -37.10 25.76 -15.60
C ASP A 70 -36.14 26.75 -14.93
N ALA A 71 -34.83 26.54 -15.02
CA ALA A 71 -33.81 27.34 -14.37
C ALA A 71 -32.88 28.04 -15.38
N TYR A 72 -32.50 29.29 -15.08
CA TYR A 72 -31.65 30.12 -15.93
C TYR A 72 -30.77 31.05 -15.08
N TYR A 73 -29.49 31.21 -15.45
CA TYR A 73 -28.58 32.13 -14.77
C TYR A 73 -28.50 33.46 -15.51
N ASN A 74 -28.87 34.56 -14.84
CA ASN A 74 -28.78 35.90 -15.42
C ASN A 74 -27.56 36.66 -14.84
N PRO A 75 -26.47 36.85 -15.63
CA PRO A 75 -25.23 37.44 -15.16
C PRO A 75 -25.28 38.96 -14.95
N THR A 76 -26.36 39.67 -15.32
CA THR A 76 -26.46 41.14 -15.19
C THR A 76 -27.21 41.62 -13.95
N LEU A 77 -27.74 40.69 -13.13
CA LEU A 77 -28.51 40.99 -11.92
C LEU A 77 -27.67 40.80 -10.65
N GLY A 78 -27.44 41.88 -9.91
CA GLY A 78 -26.63 41.88 -8.67
C GLY A 78 -25.12 41.95 -8.91
N GLN A 79 -24.33 41.97 -7.82
CA GLN A 79 -22.87 41.91 -7.91
C GLN A 79 -22.41 40.46 -8.15
N GLY A 80 -22.52 39.99 -9.40
CA GLY A 80 -22.03 38.67 -9.81
C GLY A 80 -22.97 37.91 -10.75
N GLY A 81 -24.25 38.25 -10.76
CA GLY A 81 -25.32 37.50 -11.44
C GLY A 81 -26.15 36.66 -10.46
N GLN A 82 -27.38 36.31 -10.84
CA GLN A 82 -28.31 35.50 -10.03
C GLN A 82 -28.88 34.32 -10.81
N LEU A 83 -29.01 33.17 -10.14
CA LEU A 83 -29.80 32.04 -10.63
C LEU A 83 -31.29 32.34 -10.44
N ARG A 84 -32.08 32.13 -11.49
CA ARG A 84 -33.54 32.31 -11.49
C ARG A 84 -34.24 31.00 -11.84
N ILE A 85 -35.41 30.80 -11.25
CA ILE A 85 -36.31 29.68 -11.54
C ILE A 85 -37.66 30.24 -12.00
N TYR A 86 -38.21 29.66 -13.06
CA TYR A 86 -39.51 30.04 -13.60
C TYR A 86 -40.62 29.43 -12.72
N SER A 87 -41.40 30.28 -12.08
CA SER A 87 -42.45 29.83 -11.15
C SER A 87 -43.72 29.37 -11.90
N SER A 88 -44.54 28.56 -11.24
CA SER A 88 -45.87 28.16 -11.74
C SER A 88 -46.84 29.32 -11.97
N ALA A 89 -46.49 30.53 -11.52
CA ALA A 89 -47.20 31.77 -11.82
C ALA A 89 -46.70 32.50 -13.08
N ALA A 90 -45.92 31.82 -13.95
CA ALA A 90 -45.37 32.34 -15.21
C ALA A 90 -44.41 33.55 -15.07
N VAL A 91 -43.72 33.67 -13.93
CA VAL A 91 -42.73 34.74 -13.64
C VAL A 91 -41.43 34.14 -13.11
N TRP A 92 -40.30 34.65 -13.60
CA TRP A 92 -38.95 34.34 -13.10
C TRP A 92 -38.74 34.90 -11.68
N ARG A 93 -38.26 34.07 -10.76
CA ARG A 93 -37.88 34.48 -9.40
C ARG A 93 -36.42 34.14 -9.13
N GLY A 94 -35.68 35.07 -8.53
CA GLY A 94 -34.27 34.88 -8.18
C GLY A 94 -34.10 34.12 -6.86
N PHE A 95 -33.02 33.35 -6.79
CA PHE A 95 -32.42 32.86 -5.56
C PHE A 95 -31.08 33.59 -5.34
N ASP A 96 -30.78 33.95 -4.10
CA ASP A 96 -29.51 34.58 -3.70
C ASP A 96 -28.37 33.55 -3.63
N ILE A 97 -28.04 32.97 -4.77
CA ILE A 97 -26.83 32.15 -4.98
C ILE A 97 -25.92 32.96 -5.90
N ASP A 98 -24.96 33.64 -5.28
CA ASP A 98 -23.85 34.31 -5.95
C ASP A 98 -22.90 33.26 -6.55
N SER A 99 -22.36 33.53 -7.75
CA SER A 99 -21.35 32.69 -8.41
C SER A 99 -20.12 32.44 -7.54
N ALA A 100 -19.76 33.39 -6.66
CA ALA A 100 -18.66 33.23 -5.70
C ALA A 100 -18.89 32.08 -4.70
N GLN A 101 -20.14 31.68 -4.44
CA GLN A 101 -20.47 30.59 -3.50
C GLN A 101 -20.44 29.20 -4.14
N LEU A 102 -20.46 29.10 -5.47
CA LEU A 102 -20.40 27.84 -6.22
C LEU A 102 -18.96 27.37 -6.51
N ALA A 103 -17.94 28.21 -6.27
CA ALA A 103 -16.55 27.93 -6.57
C ALA A 103 -15.72 27.40 -5.39
N ALA A 104 -16.33 27.18 -4.22
CA ALA A 104 -15.66 26.58 -3.06
C ALA A 104 -15.64 25.04 -3.19
N ALA A 105 -14.47 24.43 -2.94
CA ALA A 105 -14.25 22.99 -3.13
C ALA A 105 -14.95 22.08 -2.10
N ASP A 106 -15.62 22.66 -1.10
CA ASP A 106 -16.20 21.97 0.04
C ASP A 106 -17.66 22.41 0.21
N GLY A 107 -18.58 21.49 -0.11
CA GLY A 107 -20.04 21.71 -0.18
C GLY A 107 -20.75 21.89 1.16
N ALA A 108 -20.30 22.84 1.99
CA ALA A 108 -20.72 23.01 3.38
C ALA A 108 -21.33 24.40 3.70
N ARG A 109 -21.67 25.22 2.70
CA ARG A 109 -22.23 26.58 2.91
C ARG A 109 -23.50 26.83 2.08
N LEU A 110 -24.62 26.24 2.51
CA LEU A 110 -25.94 26.44 1.90
C LEU A 110 -26.96 27.19 2.76
N ILE A 111 -26.57 27.68 3.95
CA ILE A 111 -27.39 28.61 4.76
C ILE A 111 -26.50 29.75 5.24
N GLY A 112 -26.52 30.87 4.52
CA GLY A 112 -25.93 32.11 4.99
C GLY A 112 -26.86 32.79 5.98
N HIS A 113 -26.46 32.89 7.25
CA HIS A 113 -27.03 33.90 8.13
C HIS A 113 -26.25 35.21 7.93
N GLY A 114 -26.96 36.34 7.87
CA GLY A 114 -26.35 37.66 7.98
C GLY A 114 -25.80 37.91 9.39
N THR A 115 -25.55 39.17 9.74
CA THR A 115 -24.99 39.57 11.05
C THR A 115 -25.89 39.33 12.28
N GLY A 116 -27.05 38.69 12.11
CA GLY A 116 -27.91 38.19 13.20
C GLY A 116 -27.51 36.78 13.68
N THR A 117 -28.22 36.25 14.67
CA THR A 117 -27.95 34.93 15.23
C THR A 117 -28.67 33.81 14.46
N VAL A 118 -28.23 32.57 14.67
CA VAL A 118 -28.86 31.37 14.06
C VAL A 118 -30.31 31.19 14.52
N GLU A 119 -30.66 31.69 15.72
CA GLU A 119 -32.01 31.62 16.27
C GLU A 119 -32.98 32.58 15.55
N ASP A 120 -32.51 33.75 15.13
CA ASP A 120 -33.27 34.71 14.31
C ASP A 120 -33.58 34.16 12.90
N ALA A 121 -32.68 33.33 12.37
CA ALA A 121 -32.87 32.65 11.09
C ALA A 121 -33.86 31.48 11.17
N LEU A 122 -33.90 30.77 12.31
CA LEU A 122 -34.87 29.69 12.56
C LEU A 122 -36.29 30.22 12.75
N ASN A 123 -36.47 31.30 13.51
CA ASN A 123 -37.78 31.92 13.76
C ASN A 123 -38.44 32.51 12.48
N ASN A 124 -37.67 32.79 11.42
CA ASN A 124 -38.22 33.20 10.12
C ASN A 124 -38.78 32.05 9.27
N ILE A 125 -38.64 30.79 9.70
CA ILE A 125 -39.15 29.60 9.00
C ILE A 125 -40.59 29.24 9.45
N ASP A 126 -41.14 29.94 10.44
CA ASP A 126 -42.46 29.69 11.05
C ASP A 126 -43.68 29.85 10.12
N GLY A 127 -43.48 30.25 8.85
CA GLY A 127 -44.58 30.38 7.89
C GLY A 127 -45.21 29.07 7.42
N ASN A 128 -44.59 27.89 7.61
CA ASN A 128 -45.08 26.65 6.98
C ASN A 128 -44.69 25.30 7.64
N LEU A 129 -44.21 25.29 8.89
CA LEU A 129 -43.85 24.06 9.62
C LEU A 129 -44.66 23.92 10.91
N ASN A 130 -45.77 23.18 10.85
CA ASN A 130 -46.67 22.99 11.98
C ASN A 130 -46.13 21.89 12.93
N PHE A 131 -45.36 22.28 13.95
CA PHE A 131 -44.67 21.36 14.88
C PHE A 131 -45.52 20.86 16.07
N THR A 132 -46.84 21.09 16.06
CA THR A 132 -47.74 20.95 17.23
C THR A 132 -47.95 19.54 17.81
N THR A 133 -47.22 18.51 17.35
CA THR A 133 -47.34 17.12 17.86
C THR A 133 -46.00 16.39 18.02
N LEU A 134 -44.87 17.11 18.13
CA LEU A 134 -43.60 16.46 18.51
C LEU A 134 -43.59 16.13 20.00
N ASP A 135 -43.55 14.83 20.30
CA ASP A 135 -43.52 14.27 21.66
C ASP A 135 -42.38 14.85 22.50
N THR A 136 -42.70 15.28 23.72
CA THR A 136 -41.90 16.22 24.54
C THR A 136 -40.74 15.57 25.31
N ALA A 137 -40.18 14.48 24.79
CA ALA A 137 -39.33 13.55 25.54
C ALA A 137 -37.89 13.35 24.98
N ALA A 138 -37.18 14.43 24.64
CA ALA A 138 -35.70 14.47 24.67
C ALA A 138 -35.17 15.92 24.64
N PRO A 139 -34.23 16.32 25.52
CA PRO A 139 -33.63 17.66 25.49
C PRO A 139 -32.70 17.85 24.29
N ALA A 140 -32.70 19.04 23.71
CA ALA A 140 -31.89 19.40 22.56
C ALA A 140 -30.41 19.55 22.93
N ALA A 141 -29.59 18.56 22.57
CA ALA A 141 -28.14 18.63 22.63
C ALA A 141 -27.52 17.71 21.56
N ASP A 142 -27.59 18.11 20.30
CA ASP A 142 -26.65 17.71 19.25
C ASP A 142 -26.82 18.60 18.01
N ALA A 143 -25.69 19.01 17.41
CA ALA A 143 -25.67 19.80 16.18
C ALA A 143 -25.80 18.94 14.90
N ASP A 144 -26.06 17.63 15.06
CA ASP A 144 -25.99 16.60 14.02
C ASP A 144 -27.35 15.89 13.79
N LEU A 145 -28.43 16.67 13.74
CA LEU A 145 -29.79 16.20 13.42
C LEU A 145 -30.24 16.76 12.06
N MET A 146 -30.35 15.88 11.05
CA MET A 146 -31.06 16.20 9.81
C MET A 146 -32.53 15.80 9.90
N ILE A 147 -33.40 16.65 9.35
CA ILE A 147 -34.80 16.33 9.12
C ILE A 147 -34.94 15.89 7.67
N LEU A 148 -35.21 14.61 7.46
CA LEU A 148 -35.43 14.06 6.12
C LEU A 148 -36.94 13.97 5.84
N ARG A 149 -37.34 14.41 4.65
CA ARG A 149 -38.69 14.17 4.10
C ARG A 149 -38.75 12.77 3.51
N GLN A 150 -39.65 11.95 4.01
CA GLN A 150 -39.95 10.64 3.41
C GLN A 150 -41.45 10.62 3.06
N GLY A 151 -41.76 11.03 1.82
CA GLY A 151 -43.14 11.28 1.40
C GLY A 151 -43.78 12.45 2.17
N SER A 152 -45.00 12.24 2.66
CA SER A 152 -45.82 13.27 3.32
C SER A 152 -45.45 13.55 4.79
N GLN A 153 -44.45 12.86 5.36
CA GLN A 153 -44.03 13.06 6.75
C GLN A 153 -42.51 13.30 6.88
N ASN A 154 -42.14 13.96 7.97
CA ASN A 154 -40.78 14.34 8.30
C ASN A 154 -40.27 13.48 9.47
N LYS A 155 -39.06 12.93 9.36
CA LYS A 155 -38.41 12.16 10.43
C LYS A 155 -37.07 12.81 10.82
N LYS A 156 -36.80 12.92 12.12
CA LYS A 156 -35.48 13.28 12.66
C LYS A 156 -34.55 12.07 12.58
N VAL A 157 -33.38 12.22 11.97
CA VAL A 157 -32.34 11.18 11.84
C VAL A 157 -30.98 11.79 12.16
N SER A 158 -30.09 11.03 12.82
CA SER A 158 -28.75 11.50 13.16
C SER A 158 -27.78 11.33 12.00
N VAL A 159 -26.80 12.24 11.89
CA VAL A 159 -25.77 12.23 10.83
C VAL A 159 -24.96 10.92 10.81
N GLY A 160 -24.80 10.25 11.95
CA GLY A 160 -24.14 8.94 12.04
C GLY A 160 -24.85 7.82 11.26
N THR A 161 -26.19 7.81 11.25
CA THR A 161 -26.96 6.81 10.47
C THR A 161 -26.76 7.03 8.96
N VAL A 162 -26.87 8.28 8.51
CA VAL A 162 -26.70 8.66 7.09
C VAL A 162 -25.30 8.29 6.57
N ARG A 163 -24.24 8.48 7.38
CA ARG A 163 -22.87 8.08 7.01
C ARG A 163 -22.71 6.56 6.87
N SER A 164 -23.45 5.76 7.64
CA SER A 164 -23.42 4.29 7.52
C SER A 164 -24.11 3.79 6.26
N GLU A 165 -25.19 4.44 5.82
CA GLU A 165 -25.89 4.12 4.57
C GLU A 165 -25.02 4.42 3.34
N PHE A 166 -24.38 5.59 3.28
CA PHE A 166 -23.44 5.92 2.19
C PHE A 166 -22.19 5.03 2.15
N ALA A 167 -21.73 4.51 3.29
CA ALA A 167 -20.62 3.55 3.33
C ALA A 167 -21.03 2.18 2.76
N ILE A 168 -22.27 1.75 3.00
CA ILE A 168 -22.85 0.55 2.39
C ILE A 168 -22.99 0.73 0.88
N ASP A 169 -23.50 1.88 0.41
CA ASP A 169 -23.61 2.18 -1.02
C ASP A 169 -22.25 2.22 -1.73
N ALA A 170 -21.20 2.72 -1.09
CA ALA A 170 -19.84 2.68 -1.63
C ALA A 170 -19.29 1.24 -1.77
N VAL A 171 -19.61 0.36 -0.82
CA VAL A 171 -19.25 -1.07 -0.88
C VAL A 171 -20.07 -1.80 -1.94
N LEU A 172 -21.37 -1.50 -2.07
CA LEU A 172 -22.23 -2.04 -3.13
C LEU A 172 -21.80 -1.55 -4.52
N ALA A 173 -21.38 -0.29 -4.67
CA ALA A 173 -20.83 0.25 -5.90
C ALA A 173 -19.51 -0.43 -6.30
N LYS A 174 -18.64 -0.73 -5.31
CA LYS A 174 -17.42 -1.52 -5.54
C LYS A 174 -17.77 -2.95 -6.01
N ILE A 175 -18.68 -3.63 -5.32
CA ILE A 175 -19.13 -4.99 -5.69
C ILE A 175 -19.78 -4.98 -7.09
N ALA A 176 -20.57 -3.96 -7.42
CA ALA A 176 -21.16 -3.79 -8.75
C ALA A 176 -20.10 -3.53 -9.83
N ALA A 177 -19.05 -2.75 -9.54
CA ALA A 177 -17.93 -2.52 -10.47
C ALA A 177 -17.08 -3.80 -10.66
N GLU A 178 -16.85 -4.57 -9.61
CA GLU A 178 -16.17 -5.87 -9.67
C GLU A 178 -17.01 -6.90 -10.47
N ALA A 179 -18.33 -6.95 -10.23
CA ALA A 179 -19.25 -7.77 -11.00
C ALA A 179 -19.38 -7.32 -12.46
N ALA A 180 -19.33 -6.02 -12.77
CA ALA A 180 -19.35 -5.49 -14.12
C ALA A 180 -18.04 -5.81 -14.87
N ARG A 181 -16.88 -5.71 -14.21
CA ARG A 181 -15.59 -6.15 -14.74
C ARG A 181 -15.61 -7.64 -15.08
N ASP A 182 -16.14 -8.46 -14.17
CA ASP A 182 -16.15 -9.92 -14.31
C ASP A 182 -17.21 -10.37 -15.35
N ALA A 183 -18.31 -9.65 -15.50
CA ALA A 183 -19.27 -9.82 -16.59
C ALA A 183 -18.69 -9.44 -17.96
N ALA A 184 -17.93 -8.34 -18.04
CA ALA A 184 -17.25 -7.91 -19.27
C ALA A 184 -16.17 -8.92 -19.73
N LEU A 185 -15.51 -9.60 -18.79
CA LEU A 185 -14.56 -10.69 -19.07
C LEU A 185 -15.23 -11.97 -19.63
N ILE A 186 -16.52 -12.19 -19.37
CA ILE A 186 -17.25 -13.42 -19.79
C ILE A 186 -17.89 -13.28 -21.18
N GLN A 187 -18.23 -12.08 -21.65
CA GLN A 187 -18.98 -11.91 -22.91
C GLN A 187 -18.16 -12.17 -24.20
N ALA A 188 -16.83 -12.23 -24.11
CA ALA A 188 -15.97 -12.56 -25.26
C ALA A 188 -15.94 -14.08 -25.55
N GLY A 189 -16.87 -14.56 -26.39
CA GLY A 189 -16.86 -15.93 -26.92
C GLY A 189 -17.76 -16.95 -26.20
N VAL A 190 -18.76 -16.48 -25.44
CA VAL A 190 -19.80 -17.31 -24.82
C VAL A 190 -21.14 -17.10 -25.53
N TYR A 191 -21.78 -18.19 -25.94
CA TYR A 191 -23.05 -18.18 -26.68
C TYR A 191 -24.25 -18.35 -25.73
N THR A 192 -25.39 -17.74 -26.05
CA THR A 192 -26.61 -17.82 -25.22
C THR A 192 -27.32 -19.17 -25.31
N THR A 193 -27.05 -19.98 -26.35
CA THR A 193 -27.61 -21.32 -26.52
C THR A 193 -26.59 -22.27 -27.16
N GLU A 194 -26.77 -23.57 -26.91
CA GLU A 194 -25.93 -24.62 -27.49
C GLU A 194 -26.01 -24.66 -29.03
N ALA A 195 -27.19 -24.41 -29.60
CA ALA A 195 -27.38 -24.34 -31.05
C ALA A 195 -26.64 -23.15 -31.69
N ALA A 196 -26.66 -21.96 -31.05
CA ALA A 196 -25.91 -20.80 -31.54
C ALA A 196 -24.39 -21.05 -31.49
N GLY A 197 -23.90 -21.69 -30.42
CA GLY A 197 -22.49 -22.05 -30.29
C GLY A 197 -22.04 -23.12 -31.28
N ARG A 198 -22.85 -24.17 -31.53
CA ARG A 198 -22.60 -25.12 -32.62
C ARG A 198 -22.51 -24.42 -33.97
N ALA A 199 -23.45 -23.53 -34.28
CA ALA A 199 -23.50 -22.85 -35.57
C ALA A 199 -22.25 -22.00 -35.87
N ALA A 200 -21.55 -21.54 -34.82
CA ALA A 200 -20.39 -20.66 -34.94
C ALA A 200 -19.02 -21.38 -35.03
N VAL A 201 -18.95 -22.70 -34.83
CA VAL A 201 -17.70 -23.49 -34.88
C VAL A 201 -17.82 -24.71 -35.79
N THR A 202 -16.70 -25.29 -36.23
CA THR A 202 -16.71 -26.51 -37.07
C THR A 202 -16.74 -27.80 -36.24
N ASP A 203 -17.05 -28.92 -36.89
CA ASP A 203 -17.07 -30.24 -36.23
C ASP A 203 -15.69 -30.55 -35.61
N GLY A 204 -15.69 -30.99 -34.35
CA GLY A 204 -14.49 -31.21 -33.53
C GLY A 204 -14.06 -30.01 -32.68
N GLN A 205 -14.52 -28.79 -32.96
CA GLN A 205 -14.18 -27.60 -32.16
C GLN A 205 -15.03 -27.46 -30.90
N ALA A 206 -14.47 -26.80 -29.88
CA ALA A 206 -15.14 -26.49 -28.63
C ALA A 206 -15.72 -25.06 -28.63
N PHE A 207 -16.83 -24.88 -27.92
CA PHE A 207 -17.52 -23.59 -27.74
C PHE A 207 -18.17 -23.52 -26.35
N LYS A 208 -18.32 -22.32 -25.81
CA LYS A 208 -18.89 -22.09 -24.47
C LYS A 208 -20.30 -21.55 -24.56
N VAL A 209 -21.18 -22.04 -23.70
CA VAL A 209 -22.60 -21.67 -23.61
C VAL A 209 -22.87 -21.12 -22.21
N GLN A 210 -23.64 -20.05 -22.11
CA GLN A 210 -24.03 -19.44 -20.85
C GLN A 210 -24.79 -20.46 -19.98
N GLY A 211 -24.40 -20.58 -18.71
CA GLY A 211 -25.10 -21.39 -17.72
C GLY A 211 -26.20 -20.59 -17.00
N ASN A 212 -26.92 -21.25 -16.09
CA ASN A 212 -27.91 -20.62 -15.22
C ASN A 212 -27.83 -21.23 -13.80
N GLY A 213 -28.28 -20.48 -12.79
CA GLY A 213 -28.23 -20.88 -11.39
C GLY A 213 -26.80 -21.16 -10.92
N ASP A 214 -26.53 -22.40 -10.51
CA ASP A 214 -25.24 -22.87 -9.99
C ASP A 214 -24.14 -23.05 -11.06
N VAL A 215 -24.41 -22.80 -12.33
CA VAL A 215 -23.44 -22.94 -13.43
C VAL A 215 -23.29 -21.62 -14.16
N ALA A 216 -22.06 -21.11 -14.27
CA ALA A 216 -21.75 -19.89 -15.02
C ALA A 216 -21.66 -20.15 -16.53
N ALA A 217 -21.05 -21.27 -16.91
CA ALA A 217 -20.92 -21.67 -18.31
C ALA A 217 -20.79 -23.19 -18.46
N PHE A 218 -21.26 -23.70 -19.59
CA PHE A 218 -21.02 -25.05 -20.08
C PHE A 218 -20.05 -24.96 -21.26
N GLU A 219 -19.10 -25.88 -21.39
CA GLU A 219 -18.26 -26.02 -22.58
C GLU A 219 -18.63 -27.29 -23.32
N TYR A 220 -18.96 -27.14 -24.60
CA TYR A 220 -19.39 -28.21 -25.48
C TYR A 220 -18.38 -28.39 -26.61
N ARG A 221 -18.21 -29.63 -27.07
CA ARG A 221 -17.54 -29.94 -28.35
C ARG A 221 -18.57 -30.26 -29.41
N ARG A 222 -18.49 -29.61 -30.57
CA ARG A 222 -19.35 -29.90 -31.71
C ARG A 222 -18.98 -31.26 -32.33
N MET A 223 -19.98 -32.09 -32.60
CA MET A 223 -19.82 -33.41 -33.23
C MET A 223 -20.38 -33.42 -34.67
N SER A 224 -21.45 -32.68 -34.90
CA SER A 224 -22.01 -32.37 -36.24
C SER A 224 -22.71 -31.01 -36.20
N SER A 225 -23.35 -30.57 -37.29
CA SER A 225 -24.24 -29.39 -37.27
C SER A 225 -25.33 -29.49 -36.19
N ASP A 226 -25.82 -30.69 -35.94
CA ASP A 226 -27.03 -30.92 -35.17
C ASP A 226 -26.72 -31.37 -33.73
N THR A 227 -25.50 -31.84 -33.47
CA THR A 227 -25.11 -32.51 -32.21
C THR A 227 -23.81 -31.99 -31.61
N SER A 228 -23.77 -31.89 -30.28
CA SER A 228 -22.56 -31.61 -29.49
C SER A 228 -22.53 -32.47 -28.23
N VAL A 229 -21.37 -32.56 -27.60
CA VAL A 229 -21.13 -33.28 -26.34
C VAL A 229 -20.60 -32.29 -25.32
N LEU A 230 -21.18 -32.28 -24.11
CA LEU A 230 -20.68 -31.51 -22.98
C LEU A 230 -19.31 -32.03 -22.55
N ILE A 231 -18.30 -31.16 -22.48
CA ILE A 231 -16.93 -31.52 -22.07
C ILE A 231 -16.50 -30.88 -20.74
N ALA A 232 -17.09 -29.75 -20.33
CA ALA A 232 -16.88 -29.18 -19.01
C ALA A 232 -18.08 -28.35 -18.53
N SER A 233 -18.24 -28.21 -17.22
CA SER A 233 -19.19 -27.29 -16.58
C SER A 233 -18.44 -26.43 -15.57
N TYR A 234 -18.64 -25.12 -15.63
CA TYR A 234 -17.99 -24.15 -14.75
C TYR A 234 -19.00 -23.62 -13.71
N PRO A 235 -18.75 -23.76 -12.40
CA PRO A 235 -19.68 -23.30 -11.37
C PRO A 235 -19.84 -21.77 -11.38
N SER A 236 -21.02 -21.29 -10.98
CA SER A 236 -21.25 -19.86 -10.75
C SER A 236 -20.84 -19.45 -9.33
N SER A 237 -20.79 -18.13 -9.09
CA SER A 237 -20.65 -17.59 -7.73
C SER A 237 -21.82 -17.99 -6.82
N ALA A 238 -23.02 -18.17 -7.36
CA ALA A 238 -24.19 -18.65 -6.60
C ALA A 238 -23.96 -20.08 -6.03
N ALA A 239 -23.31 -20.97 -6.80
CA ALA A 239 -22.95 -22.33 -6.36
C ALA A 239 -21.94 -22.38 -5.20
N LEU A 240 -21.25 -21.26 -4.97
CA LEU A 240 -20.29 -21.08 -3.89
C LEU A 240 -20.93 -20.46 -2.63
N ILE A 241 -22.10 -19.83 -2.74
CA ILE A 241 -22.74 -18.99 -1.69
C ILE A 241 -24.13 -19.54 -1.28
N GLY A 242 -24.60 -20.64 -1.88
CA GLY A 242 -25.89 -21.26 -1.53
C GLY A 242 -25.99 -21.79 -0.07
N PRO A 243 -27.20 -21.81 0.55
CA PRO A 243 -27.41 -22.22 1.95
C PRO A 243 -26.89 -23.62 2.31
N SER A 244 -26.78 -24.51 1.32
CA SER A 244 -26.25 -25.86 1.46
C SER A 244 -24.72 -25.93 1.59
N ARG A 245 -24.02 -24.79 1.50
CA ARG A 245 -22.55 -24.67 1.69
C ARG A 245 -22.13 -23.52 2.61
N THR A 246 -23.03 -22.63 3.03
CA THR A 246 -22.74 -21.56 4.00
C THR A 246 -22.94 -22.07 5.44
N ILE A 247 -21.86 -22.54 6.05
CA ILE A 247 -21.80 -23.05 7.44
C ILE A 247 -22.18 -22.04 8.55
N PHE A 248 -22.54 -20.81 8.17
CA PHE A 248 -22.77 -19.67 9.05
C PHE A 248 -24.19 -19.08 8.94
N LEU A 249 -25.08 -19.65 8.13
CA LEU A 249 -26.50 -19.29 8.06
C LEU A 249 -27.34 -20.50 8.48
N ILE A 250 -27.86 -20.46 9.71
CA ILE A 250 -28.79 -21.48 10.20
C ILE A 250 -30.21 -20.92 10.20
N PRO A 251 -31.25 -21.71 9.86
CA PRO A 251 -32.62 -21.26 10.04
C PRO A 251 -32.88 -20.96 11.53
N GLY A 252 -33.78 -20.01 11.80
CA GLY A 252 -34.31 -19.75 13.13
C GLY A 252 -35.12 -20.93 13.67
N LYS A 253 -35.87 -20.72 14.75
CA LYS A 253 -36.66 -21.81 15.32
C LYS A 253 -37.76 -22.24 14.35
N ASN A 254 -38.46 -21.25 13.80
CA ASN A 254 -39.46 -21.47 12.77
C ASN A 254 -38.79 -21.88 11.45
N LEU A 255 -39.13 -23.07 10.97
CA LEU A 255 -38.65 -23.67 9.71
C LEU A 255 -39.62 -23.46 8.53
N PHE A 256 -40.77 -22.81 8.74
CA PHE A 256 -41.78 -22.55 7.71
C PHE A 256 -41.63 -21.16 7.08
N ASP A 257 -41.07 -21.09 5.88
CA ASP A 257 -41.09 -19.86 5.08
C ASP A 257 -42.47 -19.65 4.43
N LYS A 258 -43.24 -18.68 4.94
CA LYS A 258 -44.55 -18.32 4.39
C LYS A 258 -44.48 -17.68 3.00
N THR A 259 -43.33 -17.12 2.60
CA THR A 259 -43.17 -16.46 1.30
C THR A 259 -43.04 -17.45 0.14
N ALA A 260 -42.59 -18.67 0.43
CA ALA A 260 -42.50 -19.78 -0.52
C ALA A 260 -43.75 -20.70 -0.53
N ALA A 261 -44.78 -20.38 0.27
CA ALA A 261 -45.97 -21.22 0.39
C ALA A 261 -46.84 -21.21 -0.88
N THR A 262 -47.34 -22.38 -1.28
CA THR A 262 -48.34 -22.54 -2.34
C THR A 262 -49.73 -22.26 -1.76
N LEU A 263 -50.37 -21.18 -2.21
CA LEU A 263 -51.64 -20.70 -1.66
C LEU A 263 -52.87 -21.41 -2.24
N GLY A 264 -53.93 -21.59 -1.43
CA GLY A 264 -55.22 -22.12 -1.85
C GLY A 264 -55.21 -23.59 -2.27
N LYS A 265 -54.24 -24.36 -1.78
CA LYS A 265 -54.02 -25.77 -2.09
C LYS A 265 -53.86 -26.58 -0.79
N TYR A 266 -54.13 -27.87 -0.86
CA TYR A 266 -53.57 -28.86 0.07
C TYR A 266 -52.75 -29.90 -0.67
N LEU A 267 -51.84 -30.55 0.05
CA LEU A 267 -51.00 -31.64 -0.45
C LEU A 267 -51.42 -32.94 0.22
N THR A 268 -51.77 -33.94 -0.58
CA THR A 268 -52.05 -35.30 -0.11
C THR A 268 -50.76 -35.99 0.37
N GLU A 269 -50.92 -37.02 1.20
CA GLU A 269 -49.89 -37.94 1.68
C GLU A 269 -49.14 -38.69 0.56
N THR A 270 -49.70 -38.71 -0.65
CA THR A 270 -49.09 -39.24 -1.88
C THR A 270 -48.39 -38.18 -2.74
N GLY A 271 -48.34 -36.92 -2.28
CA GLY A 271 -47.63 -35.82 -2.95
C GLY A 271 -48.40 -35.12 -4.07
N VAL A 272 -49.69 -35.40 -4.24
CA VAL A 272 -50.55 -34.70 -5.21
C VAL A 272 -51.13 -33.44 -4.59
N LEU A 273 -51.00 -32.30 -5.28
CA LEU A 273 -51.61 -31.01 -4.92
C LEU A 273 -53.06 -30.93 -5.43
N ALA A 274 -53.98 -30.47 -4.59
CA ALA A 274 -55.38 -30.26 -4.93
C ALA A 274 -55.89 -28.90 -4.45
N ASP A 275 -56.85 -28.31 -5.17
CA ASP A 275 -57.45 -27.02 -4.87
C ASP A 275 -58.32 -27.05 -3.62
N ASN A 276 -58.01 -26.18 -2.65
CA ASN A 276 -58.89 -25.88 -1.53
C ASN A 276 -58.50 -24.53 -0.90
N PRO A 277 -59.33 -23.47 -1.02
CA PRO A 277 -59.00 -22.14 -0.51
C PRO A 277 -58.92 -22.04 1.03
N VAL A 278 -59.33 -23.09 1.75
CA VAL A 278 -59.20 -23.19 3.22
C VAL A 278 -57.75 -23.47 3.65
N TYR A 279 -56.89 -23.94 2.73
CA TYR A 279 -55.55 -24.44 3.04
C TYR A 279 -54.46 -23.82 2.16
N ASN A 280 -53.24 -23.80 2.70
CA ASN A 280 -51.99 -23.52 1.99
C ASN A 280 -50.99 -24.67 2.22
N VAL A 281 -49.96 -24.78 1.38
CA VAL A 281 -48.90 -25.81 1.49
C VAL A 281 -47.53 -25.14 1.56
N SER A 282 -46.65 -25.61 2.44
CA SER A 282 -45.26 -25.16 2.48
C SER A 282 -44.48 -25.51 1.21
N ASP A 283 -43.33 -24.87 0.99
CA ASP A 283 -42.27 -25.46 0.16
C ASP A 283 -41.60 -26.65 0.89
N TYR A 284 -40.59 -27.27 0.29
CA TYR A 284 -39.80 -28.36 0.87
C TYR A 284 -38.99 -27.90 2.10
N ILE A 285 -39.48 -28.25 3.29
CA ILE A 285 -38.79 -27.99 4.56
C ILE A 285 -37.80 -29.14 4.82
N ALA A 286 -36.53 -28.82 5.04
CA ALA A 286 -35.50 -29.81 5.34
C ALA A 286 -35.70 -30.44 6.73
N VAL A 287 -35.67 -31.77 6.82
CA VAL A 287 -35.89 -32.52 8.06
C VAL A 287 -34.88 -33.64 8.24
N LYS A 288 -34.63 -34.02 9.49
CA LYS A 288 -33.66 -35.06 9.86
C LYS A 288 -34.38 -36.37 10.23
N PRO A 289 -33.99 -37.54 9.67
CA PRO A 289 -34.52 -38.84 10.07
C PRO A 289 -34.46 -39.11 11.58
N GLY A 290 -35.56 -39.61 12.15
CA GLY A 290 -35.69 -39.94 13.57
C GLY A 290 -36.01 -38.77 14.49
N GLU A 291 -35.83 -37.53 14.04
CA GLU A 291 -36.18 -36.32 14.81
C GLU A 291 -37.70 -36.08 14.81
N THR A 292 -38.20 -35.33 15.80
CA THR A 292 -39.64 -35.10 16.02
C THR A 292 -39.98 -33.61 15.99
N TYR A 293 -40.88 -33.25 15.07
CA TYR A 293 -41.22 -31.86 14.74
C TYR A 293 -42.62 -31.51 15.22
N TYR A 294 -42.79 -30.27 15.68
CA TYR A 294 -44.03 -29.77 16.29
C TYR A 294 -44.48 -28.48 15.61
N ALA A 295 -45.78 -28.34 15.38
CA ALA A 295 -46.41 -27.10 14.87
C ALA A 295 -47.23 -26.41 15.97
N ASN A 296 -47.13 -25.07 16.05
CA ASN A 296 -47.66 -24.23 17.14
C ASN A 296 -49.15 -23.85 17.02
N ALA A 297 -49.69 -23.81 15.81
CA ALA A 297 -51.05 -23.35 15.51
C ALA A 297 -52.05 -24.52 15.58
N SER A 298 -53.04 -24.59 14.69
CA SER A 298 -54.03 -25.68 14.60
C SER A 298 -53.44 -27.05 14.17
N GLY A 299 -52.14 -27.26 14.33
CA GLY A 299 -51.38 -28.39 13.79
C GLY A 299 -51.18 -28.32 12.27
N MET A 300 -50.64 -29.39 11.70
CA MET A 300 -50.53 -29.58 10.25
C MET A 300 -51.67 -30.47 9.79
N ARG A 301 -52.46 -30.02 8.81
CA ARG A 301 -53.63 -30.77 8.33
C ARG A 301 -53.24 -32.01 7.51
N TYR A 302 -52.17 -31.90 6.74
CA TYR A 302 -51.56 -33.00 5.96
C TYR A 302 -50.04 -32.89 6.06
N THR A 303 -49.33 -34.02 6.00
CA THR A 303 -47.88 -34.07 5.83
C THR A 303 -47.51 -35.03 4.70
N CYS A 304 -46.51 -34.68 3.90
CA CYS A 304 -45.96 -35.53 2.84
C CYS A 304 -44.43 -35.54 2.93
N TYR A 305 -43.82 -36.73 2.84
CA TYR A 305 -42.38 -36.91 2.98
C TYR A 305 -41.69 -37.16 1.64
N PHE A 306 -40.45 -36.68 1.54
CA PHE A 306 -39.63 -36.77 0.34
C PHE A 306 -38.18 -37.11 0.70
N ASP A 307 -37.51 -37.85 -0.18
CA ASP A 307 -36.07 -38.10 -0.06
C ASP A 307 -35.21 -36.91 -0.55
N LYS A 308 -33.88 -37.08 -0.54
CA LYS A 308 -32.93 -36.05 -0.98
C LYS A 308 -33.07 -35.69 -2.47
N GLU A 309 -33.59 -36.60 -3.31
CA GLU A 309 -33.94 -36.36 -4.71
C GLU A 309 -35.31 -35.66 -4.89
N LYS A 310 -36.00 -35.32 -3.78
CA LYS A 310 -37.37 -34.76 -3.74
C LYS A 310 -38.44 -35.69 -4.34
N ILE A 311 -38.22 -36.99 -4.30
CA ILE A 311 -39.21 -38.01 -4.70
C ILE A 311 -40.06 -38.39 -3.47
N VAL A 312 -41.37 -38.50 -3.66
CA VAL A 312 -42.32 -38.86 -2.59
C VAL A 312 -41.97 -40.21 -1.95
N ARG A 313 -42.15 -40.29 -0.63
CA ARG A 313 -41.94 -41.48 0.19
C ARG A 313 -43.18 -41.72 1.07
N VAL A 314 -43.55 -42.99 1.24
CA VAL A 314 -44.72 -43.40 2.01
C VAL A 314 -44.53 -43.07 3.49
N GLY A 315 -45.60 -42.61 4.15
CA GLY A 315 -45.62 -42.35 5.60
C GLY A 315 -46.23 -41.00 6.01
N GLY A 316 -46.64 -40.17 5.05
CA GLY A 316 -47.36 -38.91 5.32
C GLY A 316 -48.71 -39.11 6.03
N SER A 317 -49.23 -38.04 6.64
CA SER A 317 -50.52 -38.01 7.33
C SER A 317 -51.60 -37.32 6.48
N ASP A 318 -52.79 -37.91 6.40
CA ASP A 318 -54.01 -37.34 5.81
C ASP A 318 -54.96 -36.68 6.84
N VAL A 319 -54.60 -36.81 8.12
CA VAL A 319 -55.28 -36.21 9.27
C VAL A 319 -54.41 -35.18 9.98
N GLY A 320 -55.06 -34.29 10.74
CA GLY A 320 -54.41 -33.25 11.53
C GLY A 320 -53.40 -33.83 12.51
N THR A 321 -52.15 -33.39 12.43
CA THR A 321 -51.02 -33.93 13.19
C THR A 321 -50.10 -32.84 13.75
N SER A 322 -49.67 -33.02 15.00
CA SER A 322 -48.61 -32.27 15.68
C SER A 322 -48.40 -32.97 17.05
N PRO A 323 -47.21 -33.50 17.38
CA PRO A 323 -46.01 -33.62 16.54
C PRO A 323 -46.11 -34.71 15.46
N PHE A 324 -45.08 -34.79 14.61
CA PHE A 324 -44.74 -36.00 13.84
C PHE A 324 -43.25 -36.35 13.99
N THR A 325 -42.91 -37.64 13.88
CA THR A 325 -41.51 -38.13 13.84
C THR A 325 -41.13 -38.48 12.41
N VAL A 326 -39.96 -38.02 11.95
CA VAL A 326 -39.50 -38.21 10.57
C VAL A 326 -39.06 -39.67 10.34
N PRO A 327 -39.62 -40.39 9.36
CA PRO A 327 -39.17 -41.75 9.03
C PRO A 327 -37.72 -41.81 8.53
N GLN A 328 -37.12 -42.99 8.59
CA GLN A 328 -35.78 -43.21 8.02
C GLN A 328 -35.77 -43.04 6.50
N GLY A 329 -34.72 -42.42 5.96
CA GLY A 329 -34.56 -42.14 4.53
C GLY A 329 -35.26 -40.89 3.99
N ILE A 330 -35.91 -40.10 4.86
CA ILE A 330 -36.55 -38.82 4.49
C ILE A 330 -35.54 -37.67 4.63
N SER A 331 -35.60 -36.69 3.74
CA SER A 331 -34.77 -35.46 3.81
C SER A 331 -35.58 -34.17 3.77
N TYR A 332 -36.81 -34.22 3.23
CA TYR A 332 -37.72 -33.09 3.22
C TYR A 332 -39.14 -33.49 3.61
N VAL A 333 -39.87 -32.56 4.22
CA VAL A 333 -41.32 -32.62 4.41
C VAL A 333 -41.97 -31.45 3.69
N ARG A 334 -43.19 -31.65 3.21
CA ARG A 334 -44.11 -30.54 2.90
C ARG A 334 -45.35 -30.71 3.76
N VAL A 335 -45.85 -29.60 4.31
CA VAL A 335 -46.96 -29.60 5.26
C VAL A 335 -48.07 -28.69 4.77
N THR A 336 -49.32 -29.11 5.01
CA THR A 336 -50.51 -28.28 4.75
C THR A 336 -50.98 -27.63 6.05
N MET A 337 -51.28 -26.33 6.02
CA MET A 337 -51.85 -25.58 7.14
C MET A 337 -53.10 -24.81 6.71
N PHE A 338 -53.93 -24.39 7.67
CA PHE A 338 -55.06 -23.51 7.38
C PHE A 338 -54.58 -22.17 6.84
N ALA A 339 -55.28 -21.63 5.84
CA ALA A 339 -54.94 -20.34 5.25
C ALA A 339 -55.06 -19.18 6.26
N SER A 340 -55.93 -19.31 7.27
CA SER A 340 -56.04 -18.39 8.41
C SER A 340 -54.80 -18.34 9.30
N ASP A 341 -54.05 -19.44 9.36
CA ASP A 341 -52.96 -19.62 10.32
C ASP A 341 -51.62 -19.22 9.69
N MET A 342 -51.57 -18.91 8.39
CA MET A 342 -50.35 -18.69 7.61
C MET A 342 -49.41 -17.61 8.21
N ASP A 343 -49.96 -16.57 8.83
CA ASP A 343 -49.16 -15.49 9.43
C ASP A 343 -48.62 -15.79 10.84
N VAL A 344 -49.07 -16.89 11.46
CA VAL A 344 -48.69 -17.33 12.82
C VAL A 344 -48.19 -18.78 12.88
N PHE A 345 -48.21 -19.50 11.75
CA PHE A 345 -47.78 -20.89 11.66
C PHE A 345 -46.25 -21.01 11.80
N GLN A 346 -45.84 -21.92 12.66
CA GLN A 346 -44.44 -22.21 12.96
C GLN A 346 -44.25 -23.70 13.14
N LEU A 347 -43.21 -24.23 12.48
CA LEU A 347 -42.77 -25.62 12.58
C LEU A 347 -41.36 -25.65 13.17
N GLU A 348 -41.17 -26.38 14.26
CA GLU A 348 -39.90 -26.49 15.00
C GLU A 348 -39.43 -27.95 15.06
N ASN A 349 -38.11 -28.16 15.18
CA ASN A 349 -37.58 -29.45 15.62
C ASN A 349 -37.56 -29.46 17.16
N GLY A 350 -38.37 -30.32 17.78
CA GLY A 350 -38.68 -30.26 19.21
C GLY A 350 -39.90 -29.37 19.55
N PRO A 351 -40.28 -29.32 20.85
CA PRO A 351 -41.53 -28.68 21.29
C PRO A 351 -41.64 -27.19 20.93
N THR A 352 -42.86 -26.76 20.62
CA THR A 352 -43.14 -25.40 20.14
C THR A 352 -42.83 -24.32 21.17
N THR A 353 -42.20 -23.24 20.72
CA THR A 353 -41.94 -22.03 21.50
C THR A 353 -42.89 -20.89 21.09
N ALA A 354 -42.72 -19.71 21.70
CA ALA A 354 -43.47 -18.52 21.28
C ALA A 354 -43.18 -18.18 19.81
N TYR A 355 -44.20 -17.69 19.10
CA TYR A 355 -44.11 -17.45 17.66
C TYR A 355 -42.99 -16.46 17.29
N GLU A 356 -42.17 -16.86 16.31
CA GLU A 356 -41.23 -16.02 15.59
C GLU A 356 -41.40 -16.23 14.06
N PRO A 357 -41.25 -15.17 13.25
CA PRO A 357 -41.25 -15.33 11.79
C PRO A 357 -40.02 -16.14 11.35
N PHE A 358 -40.18 -16.90 10.27
CA PHE A 358 -39.07 -17.55 9.58
C PHE A 358 -38.01 -16.52 9.19
N GLN A 359 -36.77 -16.82 9.56
CA GLN A 359 -35.60 -15.98 9.33
C GLN A 359 -34.35 -16.86 9.38
N TYR A 360 -33.34 -16.54 8.59
CA TYR A 360 -32.01 -17.09 8.80
C TYR A 360 -31.29 -16.27 9.88
N ARG A 361 -30.60 -16.97 10.78
CA ARG A 361 -29.74 -16.37 11.80
C ARG A 361 -28.29 -16.61 11.40
N LEU A 362 -27.45 -15.60 11.57
CA LEU A 362 -26.01 -15.83 11.52
C LEU A 362 -25.61 -16.70 12.71
N ALA A 363 -24.78 -17.70 12.45
CA ALA A 363 -24.09 -18.48 13.46
C ALA A 363 -22.62 -18.66 13.07
N LEU A 364 -21.76 -18.90 14.03
CA LEU A 364 -20.39 -19.32 13.80
C LEU A 364 -20.35 -20.79 13.35
N PRO A 365 -19.25 -21.28 12.74
CA PRO A 365 -19.12 -22.67 12.27
C PRO A 365 -19.33 -23.76 13.34
N ASN A 366 -19.30 -23.39 14.63
CA ASN A 366 -19.56 -24.24 15.78
C ASN A 366 -21.04 -24.23 16.25
N GLY A 367 -21.91 -23.47 15.60
CA GLY A 367 -23.34 -23.33 15.92
C GLY A 367 -23.71 -22.18 16.89
N VAL A 368 -22.74 -21.37 17.34
CA VAL A 368 -23.02 -20.22 18.23
C VAL A 368 -23.72 -19.11 17.46
N LEU A 369 -24.89 -18.66 17.95
CA LEU A 369 -25.70 -17.62 17.33
C LEU A 369 -25.05 -16.23 17.46
N ILE A 370 -24.88 -15.53 16.33
CA ILE A 370 -24.49 -14.12 16.31
C ILE A 370 -25.76 -13.27 16.44
N VAL A 371 -26.01 -12.76 17.64
CA VAL A 371 -27.17 -11.90 17.93
C VAL A 371 -26.78 -10.43 17.70
N PRO A 372 -27.48 -9.66 16.85
CA PRO A 372 -27.31 -8.20 16.80
C PRO A 372 -27.69 -7.63 18.16
N GLN A 373 -26.82 -6.80 18.76
CA GLN A 373 -27.04 -6.31 20.13
C GLN A 373 -28.32 -5.47 20.25
N ALA A 374 -29.39 -6.09 20.73
CA ALA A 374 -30.51 -5.40 21.36
C ALA A 374 -30.15 -5.05 22.81
N SER A 375 -30.63 -3.90 23.26
CA SER A 375 -30.37 -3.35 24.59
C SER A 375 -30.77 -4.30 25.73
N SER A 376 -29.96 -4.32 26.80
CA SER A 376 -30.10 -5.07 28.05
C SER A 376 -29.73 -6.57 28.03
N LEU A 377 -28.42 -6.85 28.09
CA LEU A 377 -27.92 -8.05 28.77
C LEU A 377 -27.77 -7.76 30.27
N PRO A 378 -28.31 -8.59 31.19
CA PRO A 378 -28.13 -8.41 32.63
C PRO A 378 -26.67 -8.61 33.06
N ALA A 379 -26.20 -7.80 34.01
CA ALA A 379 -24.89 -7.97 34.62
C ALA A 379 -24.83 -9.31 35.38
N GLY A 380 -24.19 -10.34 34.79
CA GLY A 380 -24.11 -11.68 35.37
C GLY A 380 -23.89 -12.84 34.38
N TRP A 381 -24.05 -12.60 33.07
CA TRP A 381 -23.63 -13.51 31.99
C TRP A 381 -22.47 -12.81 31.24
N LEU A 382 -21.17 -12.96 31.53
CA LEU A 382 -20.33 -14.16 31.75
C LEU A 382 -20.42 -15.17 30.57
N PRO A 383 -19.35 -15.95 30.28
CA PRO A 383 -17.92 -15.64 30.37
C PRO A 383 -17.07 -16.20 29.18
N GLY A 384 -15.99 -15.52 28.81
CA GLY A 384 -14.85 -16.19 28.17
C GLY A 384 -14.98 -16.69 26.72
N GLU A 385 -15.98 -16.25 25.94
CA GLU A 385 -15.95 -16.46 24.49
C GLU A 385 -14.79 -15.66 23.88
N LYS A 386 -13.86 -16.37 23.23
CA LYS A 386 -12.74 -15.77 22.52
C LYS A 386 -13.21 -15.27 21.16
N ILE A 387 -12.63 -14.15 20.73
CA ILE A 387 -12.65 -13.72 19.32
C ILE A 387 -12.08 -14.87 18.48
N GLU A 388 -12.75 -15.26 17.38
CA GLU A 388 -12.26 -16.33 16.51
C GLU A 388 -10.88 -16.01 15.91
N ASP A 389 -10.08 -17.06 15.68
CA ASP A 389 -8.78 -16.94 15.04
C ASP A 389 -8.91 -16.18 13.71
N ARG A 390 -8.12 -15.10 13.56
CA ARG A 390 -8.08 -14.20 12.39
C ARG A 390 -9.26 -13.25 12.17
N ALA A 391 -10.22 -13.13 13.10
CA ALA A 391 -11.32 -12.15 12.95
C ALA A 391 -10.85 -10.67 12.93
N ILE A 392 -9.65 -10.38 13.47
CA ILE A 392 -8.96 -9.09 13.30
C ILE A 392 -7.89 -9.26 12.20
N GLY A 393 -8.23 -8.87 10.96
CA GLY A 393 -7.28 -8.76 9.86
C GLY A 393 -6.52 -7.42 9.89
N GLY A 394 -5.40 -7.33 9.17
CA GLY A 394 -4.60 -6.08 9.09
C GLY A 394 -5.41 -4.87 8.60
N ASN A 395 -6.38 -5.10 7.70
CA ASN A 395 -7.27 -4.07 7.16
C ASN A 395 -8.14 -3.43 8.27
N HIS A 396 -8.61 -4.21 9.25
CA HIS A 396 -9.47 -3.70 10.34
C HIS A 396 -8.73 -2.70 11.26
N LEU A 397 -7.40 -2.66 11.21
CA LEU A 397 -6.56 -1.69 11.93
C LEU A 397 -6.16 -0.49 11.05
N LEU A 398 -6.02 -0.67 9.73
CA LEU A 398 -5.77 0.42 8.78
C LEU A 398 -6.97 1.37 8.69
N ASP A 399 -8.18 0.82 8.78
CA ASP A 399 -9.44 1.54 8.56
C ASP A 399 -10.01 2.17 9.86
N GLN A 400 -9.27 2.10 10.98
CA GLN A 400 -9.70 2.47 12.34
C GLN A 400 -11.00 1.77 12.84
N ALA A 401 -11.41 0.66 12.21
CA ALA A 401 -12.64 -0.07 12.55
C ALA A 401 -12.63 -0.68 13.97
N VAL A 402 -11.45 -0.81 14.59
CA VAL A 402 -11.29 -1.17 16.00
C VAL A 402 -10.42 -0.12 16.72
N THR A 403 -11.06 0.72 17.53
CA THR A 403 -10.40 1.75 18.35
C THR A 403 -10.02 1.21 19.74
N PRO A 404 -9.07 1.84 20.46
CA PRO A 404 -8.69 1.41 21.81
C PRO A 404 -9.84 1.33 22.81
N ILE A 405 -10.87 2.18 22.67
CA ILE A 405 -12.09 2.19 23.50
C ILE A 405 -12.93 0.93 23.28
N GLN A 406 -12.89 0.35 22.08
CA GLN A 406 -13.59 -0.90 21.73
C GLN A 406 -12.81 -2.16 22.13
N THR A 407 -11.63 -2.01 22.75
CA THR A 407 -10.80 -3.13 23.21
C THR A 407 -10.71 -3.20 24.74
N ASN A 408 -10.59 -4.41 25.29
CA ASN A 408 -10.36 -4.63 26.72
C ASN A 408 -8.90 -5.00 27.06
N PHE A 409 -8.05 -5.20 26.04
CA PHE A 409 -6.67 -5.64 26.16
C PHE A 409 -5.62 -4.55 25.88
N LEU A 410 -6.01 -3.39 25.32
CA LEU A 410 -5.16 -2.20 25.22
C LEU A 410 -5.50 -1.25 26.37
N LEU A 411 -4.54 -1.06 27.27
CA LEU A 411 -4.71 -0.22 28.46
C LEU A 411 -3.79 1.00 28.38
N ALA A 412 -4.34 2.19 28.59
CA ALA A 412 -3.51 3.39 28.78
C ALA A 412 -2.60 3.23 30.02
N GLY A 413 -1.40 3.82 29.97
CA GLY A 413 -0.41 3.85 31.05
C GLY A 413 -0.88 4.54 32.34
N LYS A 414 0.05 5.03 33.17
CA LYS A 414 -0.30 5.88 34.31
C LYS A 414 -0.92 7.17 33.80
N ASN A 415 -0.35 7.77 32.75
CA ASN A 415 -0.98 8.89 32.06
C ASN A 415 -2.15 8.43 31.18
N LYS A 416 -3.36 8.84 31.58
CA LYS A 416 -4.63 8.57 30.90
C LYS A 416 -5.03 9.66 29.90
N PHE A 417 -4.40 10.84 29.92
CA PHE A 417 -4.71 11.95 29.00
C PHE A 417 -3.84 11.88 27.74
N ASN A 418 -4.47 11.82 26.57
CA ASN A 418 -3.77 11.84 25.28
C ASN A 418 -3.80 13.25 24.67
N PRO A 419 -2.67 13.99 24.62
CA PRO A 419 -2.64 15.34 24.04
C PRO A 419 -2.85 15.36 22.52
N ARG A 420 -2.71 14.22 21.82
CA ARG A 420 -2.83 14.15 20.35
C ARG A 420 -4.27 14.02 19.84
N THR A 421 -5.22 13.67 20.69
CA THR A 421 -6.64 13.48 20.31
C THR A 421 -7.57 14.57 20.87
N VAL A 422 -7.00 15.68 21.35
CA VAL A 422 -7.80 16.79 21.90
C VAL A 422 -8.58 17.53 20.81
N THR A 423 -9.84 17.86 21.10
CA THR A 423 -10.62 18.83 20.34
C THR A 423 -10.12 20.23 20.65
N LYS A 424 -9.47 20.87 19.68
CA LYS A 424 -8.85 22.20 19.83
C LYS A 424 -9.87 23.33 20.01
N SER A 425 -9.50 24.35 20.77
CA SER A 425 -10.27 25.60 20.95
C SER A 425 -11.71 25.39 21.45
N LYS A 426 -11.94 24.35 22.26
CA LYS A 426 -13.24 24.03 22.87
C LYS A 426 -13.05 23.57 24.31
N TYR A 427 -14.03 23.89 25.16
CA TYR A 427 -14.19 23.31 26.48
C TYR A 427 -15.45 22.45 26.57
N ILE A 428 -15.41 21.41 27.41
CA ILE A 428 -16.57 20.58 27.75
C ILE A 428 -17.30 21.18 28.95
N THR A 429 -18.63 21.27 28.90
CA THR A 429 -19.46 21.55 30.07
C THR A 429 -19.70 20.29 30.88
N ALA A 430 -20.05 20.41 32.17
CA ALA A 430 -20.42 19.25 33.01
C ALA A 430 -21.69 18.50 32.56
N TYR A 431 -22.36 18.96 31.50
CA TYR A 431 -23.53 18.34 30.87
C TYR A 431 -23.21 17.71 29.49
N GLY A 432 -21.93 17.62 29.11
CA GLY A 432 -21.47 16.96 27.88
C GLY A 432 -21.48 17.82 26.61
N VAL A 433 -21.96 19.06 26.69
CA VAL A 433 -21.96 20.01 25.57
C VAL A 433 -20.56 20.62 25.40
N LEU A 434 -20.03 20.61 24.18
CA LEU A 434 -18.80 21.30 23.79
C LEU A 434 -19.08 22.76 23.42
N MET A 435 -18.35 23.70 24.01
CA MET A 435 -18.46 25.13 23.74
C MET A 435 -17.14 25.70 23.22
N ASN A 436 -17.20 26.62 22.26
CA ASN A 436 -16.02 27.22 21.64
C ASN A 436 -15.30 28.17 22.61
N ASN A 437 -13.99 27.97 22.81
CA ASN A 437 -13.12 28.87 23.58
C ASN A 437 -11.65 28.61 23.23
N ALA A 438 -10.97 29.59 22.63
CA ALA A 438 -9.59 29.46 22.17
C ALA A 438 -8.54 29.24 23.30
N SER A 439 -8.89 29.49 24.56
CA SER A 439 -7.99 29.26 25.70
C SER A 439 -7.93 27.81 26.16
N TYR A 440 -8.81 26.93 25.67
CA TYR A 440 -8.94 25.55 26.15
C TYR A 440 -9.02 24.52 25.02
N ASP A 441 -8.43 23.36 25.27
CA ASP A 441 -8.58 22.14 24.48
C ASP A 441 -9.36 21.10 25.31
N THR A 442 -10.25 20.33 24.68
CA THR A 442 -10.99 19.24 25.36
C THR A 442 -10.42 17.88 24.98
N SER A 443 -10.19 17.01 25.96
CA SER A 443 -9.76 15.63 25.71
C SER A 443 -10.77 14.84 24.86
N ASP A 444 -10.27 13.77 24.23
CA ASP A 444 -11.12 12.64 23.85
C ASP A 444 -11.68 11.92 25.10
N TYR A 445 -12.49 10.88 24.93
CA TYR A 445 -13.02 10.07 26.03
C TYR A 445 -11.90 9.30 26.74
N ILE A 446 -11.61 9.70 27.98
CA ILE A 446 -10.63 9.04 28.84
C ILE A 446 -11.34 7.97 29.66
N ARG A 447 -10.94 6.71 29.52
CA ARG A 447 -11.47 5.61 30.34
C ARG A 447 -10.99 5.73 31.79
N VAL A 448 -11.93 5.69 32.73
CA VAL A 448 -11.67 5.87 34.17
C VAL A 448 -12.40 4.83 35.01
N ARG A 449 -11.99 4.72 36.28
CA ARG A 449 -12.60 3.91 37.32
C ARG A 449 -13.06 4.83 38.47
N PRO A 450 -14.02 4.43 39.31
CA PRO A 450 -14.35 5.17 40.52
C PRO A 450 -13.12 5.37 41.41
N GLY A 451 -12.93 6.58 41.95
CA GLY A 451 -11.78 6.93 42.78
C GLY A 451 -11.15 8.29 42.44
N ARG A 452 -10.06 8.63 43.12
CA ARG A 452 -9.35 9.89 42.94
C ARG A 452 -8.36 9.82 41.77
N TYR A 453 -8.27 10.94 41.05
CA TYR A 453 -7.29 11.18 40.00
C TYR A 453 -6.56 12.49 40.30
N LYS A 454 -5.28 12.56 39.92
CA LYS A 454 -4.39 13.71 40.08
C LYS A 454 -3.84 14.13 38.73
N CYS A 455 -3.56 15.42 38.55
CA CYS A 455 -2.71 15.89 37.46
C CYS A 455 -1.40 16.52 37.93
N ASN A 456 -0.40 16.47 37.06
CA ASN A 456 0.99 16.87 37.34
C ASN A 456 1.25 18.37 37.18
N THR A 457 0.48 19.06 36.33
CA THR A 457 0.58 20.50 36.06
C THR A 457 -0.75 21.06 35.55
N ALA A 458 -0.85 22.39 35.43
CA ALA A 458 -1.93 23.19 34.82
C ALA A 458 -3.33 22.56 34.88
N GLY A 459 -4.04 22.81 35.99
CA GLY A 459 -5.26 22.08 36.36
C GLY A 459 -6.40 22.06 35.33
N ILE A 460 -7.20 21.01 35.45
CA ILE A 460 -8.42 20.74 34.69
C ILE A 460 -9.42 21.86 34.94
N ARG A 461 -9.87 22.52 33.87
CA ARG A 461 -10.81 23.64 33.96
C ARG A 461 -12.25 23.17 34.12
N PHE A 462 -12.64 22.18 33.33
CA PHE A 462 -13.99 21.61 33.32
C PHE A 462 -13.90 20.10 33.09
N SER A 463 -14.91 19.35 33.52
CA SER A 463 -15.03 17.94 33.15
C SER A 463 -16.47 17.46 33.03
N CYS A 464 -16.68 16.42 32.21
CA CYS A 464 -17.94 15.71 32.08
C CYS A 464 -17.73 14.22 32.27
N ASN A 465 -18.56 13.59 33.11
CA ASN A 465 -18.53 12.15 33.38
C ASN A 465 -19.51 11.41 32.46
N TYR A 466 -19.20 10.17 32.11
CA TYR A 466 -20.04 9.31 31.28
C TYR A 466 -20.09 7.87 31.82
N ASP A 467 -21.23 7.21 31.67
CA ASP A 467 -21.42 5.80 31.99
C ASP A 467 -20.77 4.88 30.93
N ALA A 468 -20.86 3.55 31.14
CA ALA A 468 -20.32 2.57 30.20
C ALA A 468 -21.03 2.56 28.83
N GLY A 469 -22.22 3.18 28.72
CA GLY A 469 -22.96 3.40 27.47
C GLY A 469 -22.75 4.79 26.86
N MET A 470 -21.72 5.53 27.31
CA MET A 470 -21.39 6.91 26.90
C MET A 470 -22.50 7.95 27.17
N ARG A 471 -23.40 7.70 28.12
CA ARG A 471 -24.40 8.69 28.55
C ARG A 471 -23.82 9.58 29.64
N VAL A 472 -24.14 10.87 29.60
CA VAL A 472 -23.69 11.86 30.60
C VAL A 472 -24.19 11.48 32.00
N VAL A 473 -23.26 11.46 32.96
CA VAL A 473 -23.53 11.21 34.38
C VAL A 473 -23.24 12.48 35.18
N ALA A 474 -24.11 12.80 36.14
CA ALA A 474 -23.93 13.97 37.00
C ALA A 474 -22.61 13.96 37.79
N GLY A 475 -22.13 15.14 38.18
CA GLY A 475 -20.90 15.30 38.98
C GLY A 475 -19.64 15.59 38.16
N GLY A 476 -19.77 16.06 36.92
CA GLY A 476 -18.67 16.71 36.19
C GLY A 476 -18.25 18.02 36.88
N TYR A 477 -16.98 18.43 36.73
CA TYR A 477 -16.46 19.66 37.33
C TYR A 477 -16.81 20.89 36.49
N ASN A 478 -17.37 21.93 37.13
CA ASN A 478 -17.76 23.19 36.49
C ASN A 478 -17.54 24.39 37.42
N GLY A 479 -16.29 24.62 37.84
CA GLY A 479 -15.93 25.72 38.75
C GLY A 479 -15.11 26.82 38.07
N ASP A 480 -15.07 27.99 38.71
CA ASP A 480 -14.38 29.17 38.19
C ASP A 480 -12.84 29.14 38.30
N VAL A 481 -12.28 28.03 38.79
CA VAL A 481 -10.83 27.80 38.95
C VAL A 481 -10.44 26.46 38.36
N SER A 482 -9.21 26.34 37.87
CA SER A 482 -8.66 25.05 37.44
C SER A 482 -8.32 24.17 38.65
N VAL A 483 -8.67 22.89 38.60
CA VAL A 483 -8.40 21.90 39.68
C VAL A 483 -7.33 20.89 39.27
N ASP A 484 -6.46 20.55 40.22
CA ASP A 484 -5.36 19.60 40.02
C ASP A 484 -5.75 18.13 40.33
N SER A 485 -7.02 17.91 40.68
CA SER A 485 -7.54 16.62 41.13
C SER A 485 -9.03 16.51 40.87
N LEU A 486 -9.47 15.27 40.61
CA LEU A 486 -10.87 14.89 40.43
C LEU A 486 -11.19 13.68 41.29
N ASN A 487 -12.46 13.56 41.70
CA ASN A 487 -12.98 12.37 42.38
C ASN A 487 -14.10 11.78 41.53
N ILE A 488 -13.82 10.65 40.89
CA ILE A 488 -14.72 9.96 39.96
C ILE A 488 -15.75 9.14 40.74
N PRO A 489 -17.06 9.40 40.61
CA PRO A 489 -18.11 8.64 41.28
C PRO A 489 -18.22 7.18 40.83
N ALA A 490 -18.91 6.36 41.62
CA ALA A 490 -19.34 5.03 41.20
C ALA A 490 -20.31 5.13 40.00
N GLY A 491 -20.19 4.21 39.04
CA GLY A 491 -21.00 4.19 37.81
C GLY A 491 -20.42 4.96 36.62
N VAL A 492 -19.38 5.77 36.83
CA VAL A 492 -18.65 6.45 35.74
C VAL A 492 -17.60 5.52 35.13
N ALA A 493 -17.57 5.43 33.80
CA ALA A 493 -16.63 4.61 33.03
C ALA A 493 -15.72 5.46 32.12
N PHE A 494 -16.16 6.65 31.71
CA PHE A 494 -15.36 7.59 30.92
C PHE A 494 -15.50 9.02 31.45
N ILE A 495 -14.50 9.85 31.17
CA ILE A 495 -14.51 11.28 31.45
C ILE A 495 -13.97 12.04 30.23
N ARG A 496 -14.45 13.25 30.01
CA ARG A 496 -13.79 14.26 29.16
C ARG A 496 -13.38 15.44 30.02
N ILE A 497 -12.18 15.97 29.80
CA ILE A 497 -11.62 17.11 30.55
C ILE A 497 -11.27 18.26 29.61
N ALA A 498 -11.53 19.49 30.05
CA ALA A 498 -11.01 20.69 29.41
C ALA A 498 -9.72 21.14 30.11
N VAL A 499 -8.68 21.39 29.33
CA VAL A 499 -7.34 21.79 29.79
C VAL A 499 -6.88 23.02 29.01
N GLY A 500 -5.87 23.75 29.49
CA GLY A 500 -5.34 24.91 28.76
C GLY A 500 -4.86 24.51 27.36
N ALA A 501 -5.08 25.38 26.37
CA ALA A 501 -4.63 25.13 24.99
C ALA A 501 -3.12 24.84 24.95
N GLY A 502 -2.72 23.74 24.29
CA GLY A 502 -1.30 23.33 24.19
C GLY A 502 -0.74 22.60 25.42
N SER A 503 -1.57 22.00 26.28
CA SER A 503 -1.14 21.22 27.46
C SER A 503 -0.52 19.85 27.14
N GLU A 504 0.56 19.81 26.35
CA GLU A 504 1.19 18.57 25.87
C GLU A 504 1.86 17.73 26.98
N PHE A 505 2.22 18.35 28.10
CA PHE A 505 2.85 17.72 29.27
C PHE A 505 1.87 17.38 30.39
N LEU A 506 0.56 17.48 30.15
CA LEU A 506 -0.44 17.11 31.15
C LEU A 506 -0.51 15.59 31.30
N GLN A 507 -0.44 15.14 32.55
CA GLN A 507 -0.69 13.77 32.97
C GLN A 507 -1.94 13.76 33.84
N LEU A 508 -2.91 12.92 33.48
CA LEU A 508 -4.02 12.55 34.36
C LEU A 508 -3.80 11.11 34.81
N GLU A 509 -3.63 10.86 36.10
CA GLU A 509 -3.38 9.52 36.62
C GLU A 509 -4.29 9.17 37.81
N GLN A 510 -4.55 7.88 38.00
CA GLN A 510 -5.37 7.40 39.12
C GLN A 510 -4.52 7.35 40.39
N GLY A 511 -4.91 8.11 41.42
CA GLY A 511 -4.14 8.26 42.65
C GLY A 511 -4.45 9.55 43.40
N VAL A 512 -3.72 9.77 44.50
CA VAL A 512 -3.81 10.98 45.34
C VAL A 512 -2.53 11.83 45.35
N VAL A 513 -1.45 11.32 44.75
CA VAL A 513 -0.15 11.98 44.60
C VAL A 513 0.22 11.96 43.12
N SER A 514 0.82 13.04 42.61
CA SER A 514 1.36 13.05 41.25
C SER A 514 2.68 12.28 41.22
N THR A 515 2.84 11.41 40.23
CA THR A 515 4.12 10.75 39.91
C THR A 515 4.89 11.57 38.87
N GLY A 516 6.10 11.14 38.52
CA GLY A 516 6.90 11.77 37.46
C GLY A 516 6.21 11.64 36.10
N PHE A 517 6.39 12.65 35.23
CA PHE A 517 5.70 12.69 33.95
C PHE A 517 6.06 11.51 33.04
N GLU A 518 5.05 10.81 32.54
CA GLU A 518 5.11 9.93 31.39
C GLU A 518 4.16 10.43 30.29
N SER A 519 4.61 10.37 29.04
CA SER A 519 3.74 10.59 27.88
C SER A 519 2.69 9.48 27.78
N TYR A 520 1.48 9.81 27.31
CA TYR A 520 0.45 8.81 27.02
C TYR A 520 0.97 7.66 26.14
N ARG A 521 0.81 6.43 26.63
CA ARG A 521 1.18 5.17 25.96
C ARG A 521 0.12 4.11 26.25
N GLN A 522 0.06 3.09 25.42
CA GLN A 522 -0.84 1.94 25.59
C GLN A 522 -0.03 0.65 25.76
N TYR A 523 -0.55 -0.25 26.59
CA TYR A 523 0.07 -1.53 26.98
C TYR A 523 -0.88 -2.68 26.68
N LEU A 524 -0.33 -3.83 26.30
CA LEU A 524 -1.08 -5.08 26.22
C LEU A 524 -1.23 -5.65 27.63
N GLY A 525 -2.45 -5.78 28.17
CA GLY A 525 -2.63 -6.30 29.52
C GLY A 525 -4.08 -6.43 29.99
N VAL A 526 -4.26 -7.14 31.11
CA VAL A 526 -5.49 -7.17 31.90
C VAL A 526 -5.44 -6.12 33.01
N ASP A 527 -6.57 -5.46 33.23
CA ASP A 527 -6.64 -4.16 33.91
C ASP A 527 -6.47 -4.27 35.45
N GLY A 528 -5.21 -4.32 35.88
CA GLY A 528 -4.80 -4.34 37.30
C GLY A 528 -4.11 -5.63 37.79
N GLY A 529 -3.62 -6.51 36.90
CA GLY A 529 -2.95 -7.75 37.27
C GLY A 529 -1.57 -7.94 36.62
N ALA A 530 -0.76 -8.85 37.16
CA ALA A 530 0.50 -9.29 36.56
C ALA A 530 0.25 -9.94 35.18
N PRO A 531 1.23 -9.90 34.24
CA PRO A 531 1.04 -10.39 32.89
C PRO A 531 0.69 -11.89 32.86
N ILE A 532 -0.39 -12.22 32.14
CA ILE A 532 -0.87 -13.60 31.98
C ILE A 532 -0.09 -14.29 30.86
N LEU A 533 0.41 -15.50 31.13
CA LEU A 533 0.96 -16.42 30.13
C LEU A 533 -0.12 -16.80 29.10
N VAL A 534 0.14 -16.55 27.82
CA VAL A 534 -0.73 -16.94 26.71
C VAL A 534 -0.26 -18.28 26.13
N PRO A 535 -1.03 -19.38 26.21
CA PRO A 535 -0.71 -20.64 25.54
C PRO A 535 -0.85 -20.54 24.02
N PRO A 536 -0.13 -21.35 23.23
CA PRO A 536 -0.02 -21.17 21.79
C PRO A 536 -1.27 -21.63 21.03
N LEU A 537 -2.07 -20.68 20.53
CA LEU A 537 -2.93 -20.88 19.36
C LEU A 537 -2.85 -19.65 18.41
N ALA A 538 -2.44 -19.94 17.17
CA ALA A 538 -2.73 -19.22 15.92
C ALA A 538 -2.55 -17.68 15.81
N THR A 539 -1.58 -17.05 16.50
CA THR A 539 -1.24 -15.64 16.27
C THR A 539 -0.07 -15.44 15.27
N ASN A 540 -0.38 -15.23 13.98
CA ASN A 540 0.61 -14.76 12.99
C ASN A 540 1.09 -13.30 13.21
N PHE A 541 0.61 -12.63 14.25
CA PHE A 541 0.96 -11.24 14.60
C PHE A 541 2.29 -11.09 15.36
N LEU A 542 2.90 -12.20 15.80
CA LEU A 542 4.13 -12.20 16.58
C LEU A 542 5.04 -13.39 16.19
N PRO A 543 5.94 -13.26 15.20
CA PRO A 543 6.97 -14.27 14.97
C PRO A 543 7.86 -14.44 16.22
N LEU A 544 8.23 -15.70 16.53
CA LEU A 544 9.31 -15.98 17.49
C LEU A 544 10.58 -15.26 17.02
N GLY A 545 11.27 -14.59 17.95
CA GLY A 545 12.60 -14.03 17.74
C GLY A 545 13.65 -15.09 17.40
N LYS A 546 14.92 -14.68 17.32
CA LYS A 546 16.01 -15.57 16.87
C LYS A 546 16.10 -16.85 17.71
N ASN A 547 16.12 -16.70 19.05
CA ASN A 547 16.20 -17.82 19.96
C ASN A 547 14.87 -18.60 20.03
N LYS A 548 14.91 -19.87 19.65
CA LYS A 548 13.76 -20.80 19.67
C LYS A 548 13.61 -21.58 20.99
N PHE A 549 14.63 -21.58 21.85
CA PHE A 549 14.62 -22.29 23.13
C PHE A 549 14.11 -21.40 24.26
N ASN A 550 13.04 -21.82 24.96
CA ASN A 550 12.48 -21.09 26.09
C ASN A 550 12.93 -21.70 27.43
N LYS A 551 13.85 -21.03 28.12
CA LYS A 551 14.34 -21.47 29.45
C LYS A 551 13.24 -21.53 30.52
N ASN A 552 12.20 -20.70 30.41
CA ASN A 552 11.15 -20.60 31.43
C ASN A 552 10.13 -21.75 31.38
N THR A 553 10.22 -22.65 30.39
CA THR A 553 9.31 -23.79 30.19
C THR A 553 10.06 -25.12 30.12
N VAL A 554 11.30 -25.20 30.62
CA VAL A 554 12.02 -26.47 30.71
C VAL A 554 11.47 -27.33 31.86
N THR A 555 11.56 -28.65 31.70
CA THR A 555 11.38 -29.59 32.80
C THR A 555 12.74 -29.80 33.46
N VAL A 556 12.86 -29.37 34.72
CA VAL A 556 14.14 -29.29 35.45
C VAL A 556 14.54 -30.63 36.07
N GLY A 557 15.84 -30.96 36.04
CA GLY A 557 16.42 -32.13 36.69
C GLY A 557 16.05 -33.46 36.03
N LYS A 558 15.71 -33.44 34.74
CA LYS A 558 15.26 -34.58 33.93
C LYS A 558 15.80 -34.50 32.51
N TYR A 559 15.93 -35.66 31.88
CA TYR A 559 16.18 -35.75 30.44
C TYR A 559 15.07 -36.51 29.72
N LEU A 560 14.91 -36.19 28.44
CA LEU A 560 14.02 -36.88 27.51
C LEU A 560 14.85 -37.63 26.46
N THR A 561 14.61 -38.93 26.35
CA THR A 561 15.23 -39.79 25.33
C THR A 561 14.63 -39.56 23.93
N PRO A 562 15.31 -39.99 22.84
CA PRO A 562 14.77 -39.96 21.48
C PRO A 562 13.42 -40.66 21.26
N SER A 563 13.01 -41.54 22.18
CA SER A 563 11.72 -42.26 22.14
C SER A 563 10.66 -41.64 23.06
N ALA A 564 10.86 -40.40 23.52
CA ALA A 564 10.03 -39.68 24.49
C ALA A 564 9.83 -40.38 25.85
N VAL A 565 10.76 -41.26 26.25
CA VAL A 565 10.84 -41.75 27.63
C VAL A 565 11.59 -40.72 28.46
N GLU A 566 10.97 -40.28 29.54
CA GLU A 566 11.50 -39.34 30.54
C GLU A 566 12.25 -40.08 31.65
N ALA A 567 13.35 -39.52 32.15
CA ALA A 567 14.07 -40.04 33.31
C ALA A 567 14.75 -38.93 34.12
N ASP A 568 14.86 -39.14 35.44
CA ASP A 568 15.43 -38.16 36.38
C ASP A 568 16.96 -38.10 36.26
N ASN A 569 17.52 -36.90 36.17
CA ASN A 569 18.96 -36.62 36.22
C ASN A 569 19.22 -35.13 36.48
N GLU A 570 19.71 -34.78 37.66
CA GLU A 570 19.96 -33.40 38.10
C GLU A 570 20.94 -32.60 37.21
N ASN A 571 21.70 -33.26 36.33
CA ASN A 571 22.65 -32.60 35.42
C ASN A 571 22.01 -32.12 34.11
N TYR A 572 20.73 -32.42 33.87
CA TYR A 572 20.04 -32.11 32.62
C TYR A 572 18.64 -31.56 32.86
N ASP A 573 18.21 -30.71 31.94
CA ASP A 573 16.82 -30.26 31.80
C ASP A 573 16.38 -30.48 30.35
N TYR A 574 15.09 -30.61 30.07
CA TYR A 574 14.60 -30.68 28.68
C TYR A 574 13.50 -29.66 28.36
N SER A 575 13.48 -29.21 27.10
CA SER A 575 12.57 -28.15 26.64
C SER A 575 11.11 -28.62 26.51
N ASP A 576 10.16 -27.68 26.58
CA ASP A 576 8.85 -27.91 25.96
C ASP A 576 8.97 -28.03 24.41
N PHE A 577 7.88 -28.32 23.72
CA PHE A 577 7.82 -28.46 22.27
C PHE A 577 8.26 -27.18 21.54
N ILE A 578 9.45 -27.22 20.93
CA ILE A 578 9.97 -26.15 20.07
C ILE A 578 9.45 -26.40 18.65
N PRO A 579 8.70 -25.47 18.04
CA PRO A 579 8.27 -25.59 16.64
C PRO A 579 9.47 -25.44 15.70
N VAL A 580 9.59 -26.34 14.73
CA VAL A 580 10.73 -26.41 13.79
C VAL A 580 10.27 -26.68 12.36
N ARG A 581 11.16 -26.45 11.40
CA ARG A 581 11.02 -26.81 9.99
C ARG A 581 12.12 -27.81 9.60
N PRO A 582 11.98 -28.55 8.50
CA PRO A 582 13.07 -29.37 7.97
C PRO A 582 14.27 -28.50 7.61
N GLY A 583 15.47 -28.89 8.04
CA GLY A 583 16.70 -28.12 7.83
C GLY A 583 17.65 -28.10 9.04
N PRO A 584 18.81 -27.42 8.92
CA PRO A 584 19.79 -27.31 9.99
C PRO A 584 19.36 -26.32 11.07
N TYR A 585 19.68 -26.65 12.32
CA TYR A 585 19.60 -25.74 13.47
C TYR A 585 20.93 -25.76 14.23
N THR A 586 21.29 -24.61 14.77
CA THR A 586 22.56 -24.41 15.49
C THR A 586 22.30 -23.87 16.90
N PHE A 587 23.26 -24.08 17.79
CA PHE A 587 23.23 -23.59 19.16
C PHE A 587 24.48 -22.79 19.47
N ASN A 588 24.33 -21.69 20.22
CA ASN A 588 25.45 -20.86 20.65
C ASN A 588 26.38 -21.57 21.66
N LEU A 589 25.92 -22.63 22.31
CA LEU A 589 26.65 -23.40 23.31
C LEU A 589 26.57 -24.90 22.99
N ALA A 590 27.71 -25.60 23.10
CA ALA A 590 27.78 -27.06 23.01
C ALA A 590 27.25 -27.72 24.29
N THR A 591 25.93 -27.67 24.48
CA THR A 591 25.23 -28.09 25.72
C THR A 591 24.01 -28.96 25.48
N MET A 592 23.57 -29.10 24.22
CA MET A 592 22.48 -30.00 23.84
C MET A 592 22.97 -31.45 23.88
N ARG A 593 22.25 -32.33 24.58
CA ARG A 593 22.66 -33.74 24.81
C ARG A 593 21.81 -34.75 24.05
N MET A 594 20.50 -34.53 23.92
CA MET A 594 19.57 -35.42 23.20
C MET A 594 18.45 -34.64 22.52
N SER A 595 17.87 -35.17 21.44
CA SER A 595 16.61 -34.66 20.87
C SER A 595 15.56 -35.76 20.73
N CYS A 596 14.29 -35.38 20.87
CA CYS A 596 13.13 -36.17 20.49
C CYS A 596 12.30 -35.39 19.46
N LEU A 597 11.91 -36.05 18.37
CA LEU A 597 11.23 -35.44 17.21
C LEU A 597 9.74 -35.78 17.24
N PHE A 598 8.88 -34.87 16.78
CA PHE A 598 7.43 -35.04 16.81
C PHE A 598 6.73 -34.47 15.57
N ASN A 599 5.62 -35.08 15.18
CA ASN A 599 4.76 -34.59 14.10
C ASN A 599 3.80 -33.47 14.58
N GLU A 600 2.96 -32.94 13.69
CA GLU A 600 1.98 -31.88 13.99
C GLU A 600 1.01 -32.24 15.13
N LYS A 601 0.72 -33.54 15.33
CA LYS A 601 -0.14 -34.05 16.42
C LYS A 601 0.62 -34.29 17.73
N LYS A 602 1.91 -33.98 17.77
CA LYS A 602 2.85 -34.28 18.88
C LYS A 602 3.06 -35.77 19.13
N GLU A 603 2.88 -36.60 18.11
CA GLU A 603 3.24 -38.03 18.13
C GLU A 603 4.74 -38.18 17.78
N VAL A 604 5.43 -39.12 18.43
CA VAL A 604 6.89 -39.31 18.31
C VAL A 604 7.28 -39.78 16.91
N ILE A 605 8.31 -39.16 16.31
CA ILE A 605 8.93 -39.58 15.06
C ILE A 605 10.30 -40.22 15.39
N PRO A 606 10.60 -41.44 14.90
CA PRO A 606 11.93 -42.05 15.01
C PRO A 606 13.02 -41.20 14.34
N GLY A 607 14.19 -41.08 14.97
CA GLY A 607 15.34 -40.34 14.43
C GLY A 607 15.91 -39.25 15.34
N GLY A 608 15.45 -39.13 16.59
CA GLY A 608 16.05 -38.25 17.59
C GLY A 608 17.50 -38.63 17.95
N TYR A 609 18.27 -37.66 18.44
CA TYR A 609 19.71 -37.80 18.72
C TYR A 609 19.99 -38.29 20.14
N ASP A 610 20.88 -39.28 20.28
CA ASP A 610 21.54 -39.66 21.53
C ASP A 610 22.87 -40.41 21.23
N SER A 611 24.03 -39.78 21.48
CA SER A 611 25.35 -40.39 21.20
C SER A 611 26.33 -40.42 22.38
N GLY A 612 25.96 -39.83 23.53
CA GLY A 612 26.88 -39.55 24.63
C GLY A 612 27.51 -38.15 24.59
N ALA A 613 27.66 -37.54 23.41
CA ALA A 613 28.29 -36.23 23.25
C ALA A 613 27.32 -35.06 23.45
N LEU A 614 27.88 -33.89 23.79
CA LEU A 614 27.18 -32.60 23.73
C LEU A 614 27.38 -31.98 22.34
N LEU A 615 26.30 -31.48 21.74
CA LEU A 615 26.29 -30.83 20.43
C LEU A 615 25.98 -29.33 20.52
N ASN A 616 26.43 -28.63 19.49
CA ASN A 616 26.08 -27.26 19.16
C ASN A 616 25.29 -27.14 17.83
N HIS A 617 24.79 -28.25 17.27
CA HIS A 617 23.94 -28.26 16.08
C HIS A 617 23.08 -29.54 15.99
N ILE A 618 21.98 -29.49 15.25
CA ILE A 618 21.18 -30.65 14.81
C ILE A 618 20.61 -30.40 13.41
N THR A 619 20.18 -31.46 12.72
CA THR A 619 19.41 -31.34 11.47
C THR A 619 18.04 -31.96 11.68
N ILE A 620 16.98 -31.22 11.34
CA ILE A 620 15.59 -31.65 11.44
C ILE A 620 15.16 -32.31 10.12
N PRO A 621 14.71 -33.58 10.12
CA PRO A 621 14.18 -34.26 8.94
C PRO A 621 12.83 -33.70 8.44
N ASP A 622 12.48 -34.05 7.20
CA ASP A 622 11.14 -33.82 6.66
C ASP A 622 10.05 -34.52 7.49
N GLY A 623 8.89 -33.86 7.63
CA GLY A 623 7.75 -34.37 8.39
C GLY A 623 7.76 -34.11 9.90
N VAL A 624 8.86 -33.54 10.44
CA VAL A 624 8.92 -33.07 11.84
C VAL A 624 8.34 -31.66 11.95
N ALA A 625 7.43 -31.46 12.90
CA ALA A 625 6.83 -30.16 13.21
C ALA A 625 7.32 -29.58 14.55
N TYR A 626 7.68 -30.45 15.50
CA TYR A 626 8.22 -30.06 16.80
C TYR A 626 9.43 -30.90 17.20
N VAL A 627 10.33 -30.31 17.98
CA VAL A 627 11.42 -30.99 18.68
C VAL A 627 11.35 -30.68 20.16
N ARG A 628 11.75 -31.64 21.01
CA ARG A 628 12.17 -31.38 22.38
C ARG A 628 13.64 -31.71 22.50
N ILE A 629 14.40 -30.86 23.19
CA ILE A 629 15.84 -31.06 23.38
C ILE A 629 16.16 -31.17 24.86
N THR A 630 17.02 -32.13 25.20
CA THR A 630 17.69 -32.23 26.50
C THR A 630 18.97 -31.39 26.45
N VAL A 631 19.19 -30.54 27.46
CA VAL A 631 20.31 -29.62 27.59
C VAL A 631 20.97 -29.83 28.97
N ALA A 632 22.30 -29.70 29.06
CA ALA A 632 22.99 -29.73 30.35
C ALA A 632 22.57 -28.53 31.22
N HIS A 633 22.28 -28.77 32.50
CA HIS A 633 21.67 -27.80 33.42
C HIS A 633 22.41 -26.45 33.47
N TYR A 634 23.74 -26.47 33.51
CA TYR A 634 24.59 -25.26 33.50
C TYR A 634 24.47 -24.40 32.24
N GLY A 635 23.91 -24.94 31.13
CA GLY A 635 23.72 -24.25 29.86
C GLY A 635 22.37 -23.57 29.70
N VAL A 636 21.35 -23.92 30.50
CA VAL A 636 19.95 -23.54 30.25
C VAL A 636 19.70 -22.04 30.31
N GLU A 637 20.41 -21.31 31.17
CA GLU A 637 20.28 -19.85 31.28
C GLU A 637 20.80 -19.08 30.06
N ALA A 638 21.68 -19.69 29.27
CA ALA A 638 22.44 -19.02 28.21
C ALA A 638 22.38 -19.73 26.84
N ILE A 639 21.67 -20.86 26.71
CA ILE A 639 21.51 -21.56 25.44
C ILE A 639 20.51 -20.82 24.53
N GLN A 640 20.86 -20.74 23.25
CA GLN A 640 20.04 -20.23 22.18
C GLN A 640 20.04 -21.23 21.04
N MET A 641 18.84 -21.53 20.52
CA MET A 641 18.63 -22.36 19.34
C MET A 641 18.21 -21.48 18.16
N GLU A 642 18.86 -21.63 17.00
CA GLU A 642 18.57 -20.85 15.79
C GLU A 642 18.44 -21.75 14.55
N GLU A 643 17.62 -21.32 13.59
CA GLU A 643 17.50 -21.95 12.27
C GLU A 643 18.68 -21.53 11.39
N GLY A 644 19.38 -22.48 10.78
CA GLY A 644 20.59 -22.27 9.99
C GLY A 644 21.86 -22.89 10.56
N ASN A 645 22.99 -22.62 9.89
CA ASN A 645 24.29 -23.24 10.19
C ASN A 645 25.21 -22.39 11.09
N VAL A 646 24.87 -21.13 11.37
CA VAL A 646 25.76 -20.15 12.03
C VAL A 646 25.06 -19.51 13.22
N SER A 647 25.65 -19.64 14.41
CA SER A 647 25.12 -19.01 15.63
C SER A 647 25.40 -17.51 15.64
N THR A 648 24.44 -16.73 16.11
CA THR A 648 24.58 -15.30 16.42
C THR A 648 24.83 -15.08 17.92
N PRO A 649 25.20 -13.86 18.36
CA PRO A 649 25.35 -13.54 19.78
C PRO A 649 24.05 -13.80 20.57
N PHE A 650 24.20 -14.13 21.86
CA PHE A 650 23.06 -14.51 22.71
C PHE A 650 21.99 -13.43 22.80
N VAL A 651 20.74 -13.83 22.60
CA VAL A 651 19.51 -13.09 22.85
C VAL A 651 18.51 -13.99 23.56
N GLU A 652 17.76 -13.42 24.51
CA GLU A 652 16.74 -14.16 25.23
C GLU A 652 15.55 -14.55 24.32
N TYR A 653 14.87 -15.62 24.71
CA TYR A 653 13.62 -16.05 24.08
C TYR A 653 12.54 -14.97 24.21
N ARG A 654 12.05 -14.48 23.07
CA ARG A 654 10.97 -13.49 23.00
C ARG A 654 10.19 -13.60 21.71
N TYR A 655 8.97 -13.07 21.72
CA TYR A 655 8.16 -12.81 20.54
C TYR A 655 8.46 -11.39 20.04
N GLU A 656 8.61 -11.19 18.74
CA GLU A 656 8.95 -9.88 18.16
C GLU A 656 7.78 -9.30 17.36
N LEU A 657 7.40 -8.05 17.67
CA LEU A 657 6.57 -7.24 16.76
C LEU A 657 7.41 -6.84 15.55
N ARG A 658 6.90 -7.15 14.35
CA ARG A 658 7.48 -6.69 13.08
C ARG A 658 6.46 -5.89 12.30
N ALA A 659 6.91 -4.82 11.66
CA ALA A 659 6.13 -4.16 10.62
C ALA A 659 6.05 -5.05 9.37
N ALA A 660 5.20 -4.67 8.40
CA ALA A 660 4.97 -5.46 7.17
C ALA A 660 6.24 -5.63 6.28
N ASP A 661 7.28 -4.83 6.54
CA ASP A 661 8.60 -4.88 5.89
C ASP A 661 9.63 -5.76 6.63
N GLY A 662 9.24 -6.38 7.75
CA GLY A 662 10.10 -7.25 8.55
C GLY A 662 11.02 -6.54 9.55
N ILE A 663 10.96 -5.21 9.68
CA ILE A 663 11.76 -4.45 10.66
C ILE A 663 11.25 -4.74 12.10
N PRO A 664 12.13 -5.03 13.08
CA PRO A 664 11.73 -5.15 14.49
C PRO A 664 11.24 -3.80 15.03
N ILE A 665 10.03 -3.77 15.59
CA ILE A 665 9.56 -2.63 16.39
C ILE A 665 10.23 -2.75 17.76
N ALA A 666 11.04 -1.75 18.12
CA ALA A 666 11.83 -1.78 19.34
C ALA A 666 10.95 -1.81 20.60
N VAL A 667 11.05 -2.89 21.36
CA VAL A 667 10.51 -3.03 22.72
C VAL A 667 11.69 -2.92 23.68
N ASP A 668 11.78 -1.82 24.42
CA ASP A 668 12.71 -1.69 25.55
C ASP A 668 11.94 -1.94 26.85
N SER A 669 12.47 -2.86 27.65
CA SER A 669 11.93 -3.31 28.94
C SER A 669 12.76 -2.82 30.14
N SER A 670 13.70 -1.87 29.94
CA SER A 670 14.61 -1.37 30.97
C SER A 670 14.30 0.06 31.41
N GLY A 671 13.57 0.19 32.52
CA GLY A 671 13.18 1.47 33.11
C GLY A 671 14.31 2.21 33.84
N THR A 672 15.36 2.66 33.12
CA THR A 672 16.34 3.65 33.60
C THR A 672 16.96 4.54 32.49
N GLY A 673 16.55 4.38 31.22
CA GLY A 673 17.05 5.18 30.10
C GLY A 673 16.26 6.48 29.84
N SER A 674 17.00 7.54 29.45
CA SER A 674 16.46 8.73 28.75
C SER A 674 15.64 8.29 27.53
N PRO A 675 14.59 9.03 27.07
CA PRO A 675 13.56 8.49 26.20
C PRO A 675 14.14 7.86 24.92
N GLY A 676 13.93 6.55 24.78
CA GLY A 676 14.32 5.78 23.61
C GLY A 676 13.77 6.42 22.34
N THR A 677 14.66 7.08 21.61
CA THR A 677 14.43 7.61 20.27
C THR A 677 14.01 6.43 19.38
N PRO A 678 13.02 6.56 18.46
CA PRO A 678 12.77 5.51 17.49
C PRO A 678 14.09 5.14 16.82
N ALA A 679 14.40 3.84 16.71
CA ALA A 679 15.72 3.35 16.32
C ALA A 679 16.18 4.02 15.03
N VAL A 680 17.09 5.00 15.16
CA VAL A 680 17.40 5.89 14.05
C VAL A 680 18.25 5.13 13.05
N GLU A 681 17.75 5.03 11.83
CA GLU A 681 18.49 4.37 10.76
C GLU A 681 19.76 5.16 10.46
N ALA A 682 20.91 4.46 10.46
CA ALA A 682 22.22 5.09 10.33
C ALA A 682 22.33 5.93 9.04
N PRO A 683 23.03 7.08 9.07
CA PRO A 683 23.23 7.91 7.88
C PRO A 683 23.84 7.13 6.71
N VAL A 684 23.27 7.33 5.52
CA VAL A 684 23.69 6.68 4.27
C VAL A 684 24.59 7.61 3.47
N LEU A 685 25.88 7.30 3.47
CA LEU A 685 26.93 7.93 2.67
C LEU A 685 28.06 6.94 2.42
N ALA A 686 28.91 7.24 1.44
CA ALA A 686 30.11 6.45 1.17
C ALA A 686 31.11 6.46 2.33
N THR A 687 31.79 5.33 2.48
CA THR A 687 32.97 5.17 3.33
C THR A 687 34.13 6.05 2.88
N THR A 688 34.19 6.38 1.59
CA THR A 688 35.21 7.26 1.00
C THR A 688 34.59 8.29 0.06
N HIS A 689 34.92 9.56 0.28
CA HIS A 689 34.66 10.68 -0.61
C HIS A 689 35.96 11.22 -1.21
N TYR A 690 35.86 11.85 -2.38
CA TYR A 690 37.00 12.36 -3.13
C TYR A 690 36.77 13.83 -3.46
N VAL A 691 37.79 14.67 -3.25
CA VAL A 691 37.72 16.10 -3.59
C VAL A 691 39.13 16.63 -3.88
N PRO A 692 39.34 17.49 -4.89
CA PRO A 692 40.62 18.13 -5.11
C PRO A 692 40.81 19.32 -4.16
N ALA A 693 42.05 19.56 -3.73
CA ALA A 693 42.37 20.72 -2.93
C ALA A 693 41.91 22.04 -3.60
N GLY A 694 41.33 22.95 -2.81
CA GLY A 694 40.74 24.21 -3.28
C GLY A 694 39.31 24.10 -3.85
N LYS A 695 38.62 22.95 -3.71
CA LYS A 695 37.20 22.79 -4.03
C LYS A 695 36.40 22.40 -2.80
N GLU A 696 35.17 22.90 -2.70
CA GLU A 696 34.24 22.54 -1.62
C GLU A 696 33.62 21.16 -1.89
N LEU A 697 33.62 20.32 -0.84
CA LEU A 697 32.77 19.15 -0.68
C LEU A 697 31.69 19.50 0.35
N ALA A 698 30.42 19.22 0.04
CA ALA A 698 29.32 19.34 1.00
C ALA A 698 28.66 17.98 1.20
N LEU A 699 28.29 17.64 2.43
CA LEU A 699 27.53 16.43 2.78
C LEU A 699 26.17 16.87 3.33
N TYR A 700 25.10 16.65 2.55
CA TYR A 700 23.75 17.14 2.83
C TYR A 700 22.96 16.20 3.72
N TYR A 701 22.48 16.72 4.85
CA TYR A 701 21.76 15.95 5.87
C TYR A 701 20.47 15.34 5.36
N GLU A 702 19.79 16.07 4.49
CA GLU A 702 18.56 15.63 3.85
C GLU A 702 18.75 14.40 2.95
N ASN A 703 19.93 14.25 2.34
CA ASN A 703 20.20 13.15 1.42
C ASN A 703 20.66 11.89 2.17
N ILE A 704 21.33 12.01 3.31
CA ILE A 704 21.88 10.85 4.02
C ILE A 704 20.88 10.24 5.03
N VAL A 705 19.89 11.00 5.52
CA VAL A 705 18.86 10.52 6.45
C VAL A 705 17.51 10.33 5.75
N ARG A 706 16.96 9.11 5.86
CA ARG A 706 15.70 8.70 5.23
C ARG A 706 14.53 9.65 5.56
N ASP A 707 14.33 9.90 6.85
CA ASP A 707 13.22 10.69 7.39
C ASP A 707 13.72 12.04 7.94
N PHE A 708 14.53 12.76 7.15
CA PHE A 708 15.19 14.02 7.52
C PHE A 708 14.34 15.00 8.34
N GLN A 709 13.06 15.23 7.98
CA GLN A 709 12.18 16.16 8.70
C GLN A 709 11.97 15.80 10.18
N ALA A 710 12.03 14.50 10.54
CA ALA A 710 11.93 14.04 11.93
C ALA A 710 13.26 14.18 12.72
N HIS A 711 14.36 14.48 12.02
CA HIS A 711 15.72 14.53 12.57
C HIS A 711 16.45 15.86 12.27
N ALA A 712 15.77 16.86 11.71
CA ALA A 712 16.34 18.17 11.45
C ALA A 712 16.83 18.80 12.76
N GLY A 713 18.06 19.31 12.78
CA GLY A 713 18.74 19.80 14.00
C GLY A 713 19.32 18.72 14.92
N HIS A 714 19.08 17.43 14.64
CA HIS A 714 19.62 16.29 15.40
C HIS A 714 20.63 15.44 14.59
N ILE A 715 21.12 15.95 13.46
CA ILE A 715 22.12 15.26 12.61
C ILE A 715 23.48 15.92 12.82
N GLY A 716 24.48 15.13 13.19
CA GLY A 716 25.85 15.59 13.37
C GLY A 716 26.79 14.93 12.38
N ILE A 717 27.48 15.71 11.55
CA ILE A 717 28.62 15.21 10.78
C ILE A 717 29.90 15.86 11.30
N SER A 718 30.82 15.03 11.77
CA SER A 718 32.13 15.45 12.27
C SER A 718 33.24 15.17 11.26
N SER A 719 34.35 15.89 11.38
CA SER A 719 35.53 15.77 10.53
C SER A 719 36.80 16.08 11.33
N SER A 720 37.92 15.41 11.03
CA SER A 720 39.21 15.64 11.68
C SER A 720 39.92 16.95 11.25
N LEU A 721 39.27 17.76 10.41
CA LEU A 721 39.72 19.12 10.08
C LEU A 721 39.12 20.12 11.08
N PRO A 722 39.88 21.13 11.54
CA PRO A 722 39.37 22.11 12.49
C PRO A 722 38.32 23.06 11.88
N ASP A 723 37.39 23.52 12.72
CA ASP A 723 36.44 24.59 12.42
C ASP A 723 37.15 25.95 12.57
N GLU A 724 37.62 26.55 11.47
CA GLU A 724 38.15 27.91 11.47
C GLU A 724 37.33 28.83 10.56
N ILE A 725 37.20 30.10 10.98
CA ILE A 725 36.41 31.14 10.29
C ILE A 725 36.90 31.37 8.85
N ASN A 726 38.18 31.14 8.58
CA ASN A 726 38.79 31.24 7.23
C ASN A 726 38.98 29.87 6.52
N SER A 727 38.41 28.80 7.09
CA SER A 727 37.86 27.59 6.46
C SER A 727 38.77 26.44 6.02
N PRO A 728 38.84 25.41 6.89
CA PRO A 728 38.93 24.00 6.52
C PRO A 728 37.56 23.32 6.46
N THR A 729 36.64 23.63 7.38
CA THR A 729 35.26 23.10 7.42
C THR A 729 34.25 24.13 7.94
N ARG A 730 32.96 23.93 7.63
CA ARG A 730 31.83 24.76 8.09
C ARG A 730 30.57 23.92 8.33
N GLU A 731 29.79 24.35 9.31
CA GLU A 731 28.46 23.85 9.61
C GLU A 731 27.40 24.85 9.11
N THR A 732 26.36 24.38 8.39
CA THR A 732 25.29 25.28 7.89
C THR A 732 23.87 24.85 8.25
N GLY A 733 23.70 23.80 9.08
CA GLY A 733 22.37 23.29 9.47
C GLY A 733 21.67 22.46 8.38
N GLU A 734 22.05 22.62 7.11
CA GLU A 734 21.62 21.78 5.99
C GLU A 734 22.71 20.78 5.55
N ALA A 735 23.99 21.12 5.80
CA ALA A 735 25.13 20.34 5.37
C ALA A 735 26.39 20.64 6.19
N ARG A 736 27.27 19.62 6.23
CA ARG A 736 28.68 19.79 6.62
C ARG A 736 29.50 20.09 5.37
N LYS A 737 30.17 21.23 5.34
CA LYS A 737 31.04 21.67 4.24
C LYS A 737 32.50 21.49 4.60
N LEU A 738 33.31 21.05 3.65
CA LEU A 738 34.75 20.88 3.76
C LEU A 738 35.43 21.56 2.57
N LEU A 739 36.42 22.42 2.85
CA LEU A 739 37.23 23.11 1.85
C LEU A 739 38.71 22.79 2.11
N PRO A 740 39.20 21.63 1.64
CA PRO A 740 40.59 21.25 1.87
C PRO A 740 41.57 22.12 1.08
N VAL A 741 42.75 22.35 1.65
CA VAL A 741 43.82 23.20 1.09
C VAL A 741 44.96 22.36 0.51
N LEU A 742 45.82 22.97 -0.31
CA LEU A 742 46.88 22.26 -1.03
C LEU A 742 47.86 21.50 -0.11
N GLY A 743 48.13 22.02 1.09
CA GLY A 743 48.96 21.35 2.11
C GLY A 743 48.34 20.08 2.72
N GLN A 744 47.11 19.73 2.35
CA GLN A 744 46.40 18.53 2.78
C GLN A 744 46.27 17.48 1.66
N VAL A 745 46.89 17.70 0.49
CA VAL A 745 46.94 16.69 -0.58
C VAL A 745 47.57 15.40 -0.07
N ASN A 746 46.96 14.27 -0.41
CA ASN A 746 47.28 12.91 0.08
C ASN A 746 47.13 12.71 1.61
N THR A 747 46.57 13.67 2.36
CA THR A 747 46.11 13.40 3.73
C THR A 747 44.69 12.86 3.71
N ALA A 748 44.40 11.95 4.65
CA ALA A 748 43.08 11.42 4.89
C ALA A 748 42.39 12.25 5.97
N VAL A 749 41.24 12.85 5.65
CA VAL A 749 40.36 13.48 6.65
C VAL A 749 39.33 12.45 7.06
N ASN A 750 39.37 12.00 8.31
CA ASN A 750 38.40 11.04 8.82
C ASN A 750 37.23 11.79 9.46
N GLY A 751 36.03 11.24 9.35
CA GLY A 751 34.81 11.83 9.90
C GLY A 751 33.77 10.79 10.25
N SER A 752 32.72 11.21 10.95
CA SER A 752 31.57 10.36 11.26
C SER A 752 30.27 11.14 11.11
N ALA A 753 29.29 10.51 10.47
CA ALA A 753 27.91 10.98 10.45
C ALA A 753 27.10 10.23 11.51
N THR A 754 26.41 10.95 12.38
CA THR A 754 25.57 10.44 13.46
C THR A 754 24.21 11.13 13.45
N VAL A 755 23.22 10.49 14.06
CA VAL A 755 22.00 11.16 14.49
C VAL A 755 21.95 11.08 16.02
N VAL A 756 21.79 12.22 16.67
CA VAL A 756 21.72 12.35 18.13
C VAL A 756 20.28 12.32 18.62
N GLY A 757 20.08 11.99 19.89
CA GLY A 757 18.77 12.05 20.53
C GLY A 757 18.38 13.50 20.82
N SER A 758 17.13 13.70 21.27
CA SER A 758 16.64 15.03 21.68
C SER A 758 17.36 15.63 22.90
N GLY A 759 18.20 14.85 23.59
CA GLY A 759 19.10 15.32 24.65
C GLY A 759 20.50 15.72 24.14
N PHE A 760 20.76 15.67 22.84
CA PHE A 760 22.07 15.78 22.19
C PHE A 760 23.09 14.66 22.52
N ASP A 761 22.73 13.72 23.40
CA ASP A 761 23.43 12.45 23.54
C ASP A 761 23.40 11.66 22.21
N VAL A 762 24.51 11.00 21.85
CA VAL A 762 24.54 10.05 20.74
C VAL A 762 23.53 8.94 21.03
N VAL A 763 22.59 8.68 20.10
CA VAL A 763 21.58 7.63 20.29
C VAL A 763 22.31 6.29 20.45
N VAL A 764 22.25 5.71 21.65
CA VAL A 764 22.89 4.43 21.97
C VAL A 764 22.25 3.34 21.12
N GLY A 765 22.95 2.92 20.07
CA GLY A 765 22.46 1.97 19.05
C GLY A 765 22.44 2.51 17.62
N ALA A 766 22.48 3.83 17.41
CA ALA A 766 22.73 4.40 16.09
C ALA A 766 24.22 4.28 15.76
N ALA A 767 24.58 3.26 14.97
CA ALA A 767 25.95 3.10 14.48
C ALA A 767 26.33 4.29 13.58
N GLY A 768 27.13 5.23 14.12
CA GLY A 768 27.66 6.35 13.35
C GLY A 768 28.40 5.85 12.11
N LYS A 769 28.06 6.39 10.94
CA LYS A 769 28.70 6.02 9.69
C LYS A 769 30.03 6.75 9.57
N TRP A 770 31.11 6.03 9.79
CA TRP A 770 32.47 6.52 9.54
C TRP A 770 32.69 6.70 8.04
N TYR A 771 33.36 7.81 7.69
CA TYR A 771 33.76 8.12 6.33
C TYR A 771 35.15 8.76 6.31
N GLN A 772 35.79 8.73 5.15
CA GLN A 772 37.07 9.36 4.88
C GLN A 772 36.95 10.27 3.66
N VAL A 773 37.55 11.46 3.70
CA VAL A 773 37.74 12.32 2.53
C VAL A 773 39.20 12.21 2.08
N LYS A 774 39.40 11.75 0.85
CA LYS A 774 40.70 11.67 0.19
C LYS A 774 40.92 12.91 -0.65
N ILE A 775 41.94 13.69 -0.29
CA ILE A 775 42.23 14.99 -0.91
C ILE A 775 43.24 14.78 -2.04
N SER A 776 42.81 15.02 -3.28
CA SER A 776 43.65 14.83 -4.47
C SER A 776 44.36 16.12 -4.90
N ASP A 777 45.53 15.98 -5.53
CA ASP A 777 46.23 17.08 -6.17
C ASP A 777 45.44 17.62 -7.40
N PRO A 778 44.99 18.89 -7.40
CA PRO A 778 44.33 19.49 -8.56
C PRO A 778 45.26 19.65 -9.79
N ALA A 779 46.58 19.55 -9.64
CA ALA A 779 47.56 19.84 -10.70
C ALA A 779 48.19 18.60 -11.38
N LYS A 780 47.96 17.37 -10.91
CA LYS A 780 48.80 16.18 -11.18
C LYS A 780 49.18 15.84 -12.65
N THR A 781 48.32 16.07 -13.64
CA THR A 781 48.53 15.82 -15.09
C THR A 781 48.88 14.40 -15.60
N THR A 782 49.04 13.37 -14.75
CA THR A 782 49.43 12.01 -15.20
C THR A 782 48.51 11.47 -16.33
N PRO A 783 49.05 10.92 -17.43
CA PRO A 783 48.24 10.40 -18.53
C PRO A 783 47.32 9.25 -18.14
N VAL A 784 46.05 9.33 -18.54
CA VAL A 784 45.01 8.34 -18.20
C VAL A 784 43.94 8.29 -19.28
N ASN A 785 43.49 7.08 -19.64
CA ASN A 785 42.32 6.86 -20.48
C ASN A 785 41.10 6.55 -19.60
N VAL A 786 40.02 7.31 -19.78
CA VAL A 786 38.79 7.19 -19.00
C VAL A 786 37.61 6.87 -19.91
N GLN A 787 36.91 5.77 -19.63
CA GLN A 787 35.62 5.49 -20.24
C GLN A 787 34.49 5.84 -19.27
N ASN A 788 33.39 6.38 -19.80
CA ASN A 788 32.18 6.71 -19.04
C ASN A 788 30.97 6.00 -19.64
N ILE A 789 30.24 5.22 -18.84
CA ILE A 789 28.99 4.53 -19.20
C ILE A 789 27.87 5.08 -18.30
N GLY A 790 26.63 5.18 -18.81
CA GLY A 790 25.54 5.63 -17.96
C GLY A 790 24.22 5.95 -18.67
N ASP A 791 23.41 6.77 -18.04
CA ASP A 791 22.12 7.19 -18.57
C ASP A 791 22.18 8.63 -19.17
N SER A 792 21.09 9.39 -19.08
CA SER A 792 21.02 10.80 -19.48
C SER A 792 21.93 11.72 -18.66
N PHE A 793 22.24 11.40 -17.39
CA PHE A 793 23.24 12.15 -16.60
C PHE A 793 24.62 12.07 -17.22
N THR A 794 25.00 10.86 -17.62
CA THR A 794 26.26 10.63 -18.32
C THR A 794 26.17 11.21 -19.74
N GLY A 795 25.05 11.03 -20.45
CA GLY A 795 24.85 11.59 -21.79
C GLY A 795 25.00 13.11 -21.89
N ARG A 796 24.65 13.87 -20.84
CA ARG A 796 24.88 15.33 -20.77
C ARG A 796 26.37 15.70 -20.56
N MET A 797 27.18 14.84 -19.91
CA MET A 797 28.60 15.05 -19.54
C MET A 797 28.96 16.36 -18.81
N THR A 798 27.98 17.14 -18.34
CA THR A 798 28.19 18.48 -17.77
C THR A 798 29.15 18.47 -16.58
N TRP A 799 29.04 17.46 -15.70
CA TRP A 799 29.94 17.27 -14.56
C TRP A 799 31.38 16.93 -15.00
N ALA A 800 31.57 16.14 -16.05
CA ALA A 800 32.90 15.83 -16.59
C ALA A 800 33.56 17.06 -17.22
N ASN A 801 32.79 18.04 -17.71
CA ASN A 801 33.35 19.27 -18.25
C ASN A 801 34.02 20.15 -17.18
N VAL A 802 33.73 19.95 -15.89
CA VAL A 802 34.38 20.68 -14.78
C VAL A 802 35.89 20.40 -14.72
N ILE A 803 36.33 19.14 -14.79
CA ILE A 803 37.77 18.82 -14.84
C ILE A 803 38.39 19.28 -16.17
N ASN A 804 37.67 19.12 -17.29
CA ASN A 804 38.15 19.49 -18.62
C ASN A 804 38.32 21.02 -18.81
N ALA A 805 37.63 21.85 -18.03
CA ALA A 805 37.76 23.30 -18.03
C ALA A 805 38.96 23.82 -17.20
N THR A 806 39.85 22.94 -16.72
CA THR A 806 40.99 23.29 -15.87
C THR A 806 42.29 22.65 -16.39
N PRO A 807 43.48 23.11 -15.94
CA PRO A 807 44.76 22.48 -16.29
C PRO A 807 44.85 20.98 -15.97
N ALA A 808 44.00 20.48 -15.06
CA ALA A 808 43.88 19.06 -14.76
C ALA A 808 43.52 18.19 -15.98
N ALA A 809 42.90 18.77 -17.01
CA ALA A 809 42.57 18.09 -18.27
C ALA A 809 43.79 17.49 -18.98
N ALA A 810 44.99 18.04 -18.78
CA ALA A 810 46.20 17.53 -19.38
C ALA A 810 46.44 16.05 -19.01
N GLY A 811 46.78 15.25 -20.01
CA GLY A 811 46.96 13.80 -19.91
C GLY A 811 45.66 12.97 -19.93
N ILE A 812 44.49 13.58 -19.77
CA ILE A 812 43.22 12.83 -19.78
C ILE A 812 42.76 12.60 -21.23
N THR A 813 42.49 11.33 -21.55
CA THR A 813 41.88 10.91 -22.81
C THR A 813 40.58 10.17 -22.51
N TYR A 814 39.63 10.18 -23.46
CA TYR A 814 38.34 9.53 -23.32
C TYR A 814 38.15 8.47 -24.40
N SER A 815 37.41 7.40 -24.10
CA SER A 815 37.24 6.27 -25.02
C SER A 815 35.79 5.80 -25.11
N GLY A 816 35.38 5.45 -26.33
CA GLY A 816 34.03 4.98 -26.66
C GLY A 816 33.61 5.34 -28.09
N ASN A 817 32.43 4.88 -28.50
CA ASN A 817 31.88 5.03 -29.84
C ASN A 817 31.30 6.43 -30.12
N ARG A 818 31.04 7.22 -29.07
CA ARG A 818 30.31 8.49 -29.16
C ARG A 818 31.19 9.72 -29.02
N ARG A 819 31.73 10.20 -30.15
CA ARG A 819 32.60 11.40 -30.27
C ARG A 819 33.84 11.46 -29.36
N ALA A 820 34.18 10.35 -28.69
CA ALA A 820 35.25 10.30 -27.70
C ALA A 820 36.64 10.57 -28.30
N ASN A 821 36.83 10.32 -29.61
CA ASN A 821 38.09 10.51 -30.31
C ASN A 821 38.12 11.81 -31.15
N SER A 822 37.02 12.56 -31.20
CA SER A 822 36.92 13.81 -31.94
C SER A 822 37.85 14.89 -31.37
N THR A 823 38.27 15.84 -32.21
CA THR A 823 39.06 17.01 -31.77
C THR A 823 38.25 18.02 -30.94
N ASN A 824 36.91 17.91 -30.94
CA ASN A 824 36.00 18.72 -30.15
C ASN A 824 35.04 17.82 -29.36
N GLN A 825 35.57 17.18 -28.32
CA GLN A 825 34.91 16.15 -27.51
C GLN A 825 33.73 16.70 -26.67
N THR A 826 32.64 17.11 -27.31
CA THR A 826 31.43 17.56 -26.59
C THR A 826 30.72 16.41 -25.88
N VAL A 827 30.86 15.18 -26.38
CA VAL A 827 30.43 13.93 -25.74
C VAL A 827 31.65 13.03 -25.57
N LYS A 828 31.77 12.41 -24.38
CA LYS A 828 32.96 11.69 -23.90
C LYS A 828 32.58 10.34 -23.25
N CYS A 829 31.43 9.79 -23.63
CA CYS A 829 30.77 8.70 -22.91
C CYS A 829 29.84 7.88 -23.79
N GLU A 830 29.49 6.70 -23.32
CA GLU A 830 28.50 5.79 -23.91
C GLU A 830 27.08 5.99 -23.32
N GLY A 831 26.85 7.07 -22.55
CA GLY A 831 25.65 7.24 -21.74
C GLY A 831 24.41 7.71 -22.51
N GLN A 832 23.37 6.89 -22.60
CA GLN A 832 22.20 7.15 -23.46
C GLN A 832 20.95 7.57 -22.67
N GLY A 833 20.13 8.44 -23.25
CA GLY A 833 18.97 9.01 -22.57
C GLY A 833 17.88 7.97 -22.32
N GLY A 834 17.39 7.89 -21.08
CA GLY A 834 16.35 6.93 -20.68
C GLY A 834 16.82 5.46 -20.65
N TRP A 835 18.12 5.19 -20.69
CA TRP A 835 18.65 3.82 -20.56
C TRP A 835 18.70 3.39 -19.09
N THR A 836 18.34 2.13 -18.87
CA THR A 836 18.50 1.36 -17.63
C THR A 836 19.75 0.49 -17.74
N ILE A 837 20.22 -0.14 -16.64
CA ILE A 837 21.28 -1.15 -16.76
C ILE A 837 20.83 -2.33 -17.63
N GLU A 838 19.55 -2.69 -17.60
CA GLU A 838 18.97 -3.71 -18.47
C GLU A 838 19.10 -3.37 -19.96
N SER A 839 18.99 -2.08 -20.32
CA SER A 839 19.15 -1.63 -21.72
C SER A 839 20.52 -2.01 -22.30
N TYR A 840 21.59 -1.96 -21.48
CA TYR A 840 22.93 -2.40 -21.86
C TYR A 840 23.06 -3.92 -22.04
N PHE A 841 22.16 -4.70 -21.43
CA PHE A 841 22.11 -6.17 -21.45
C PHE A 841 21.06 -6.73 -22.44
N THR A 842 20.49 -5.87 -23.29
CA THR A 842 19.51 -6.26 -24.31
C THR A 842 19.88 -5.72 -25.68
N LEU A 843 19.57 -6.47 -26.74
CA LEU A 843 19.50 -5.90 -28.08
C LEU A 843 18.30 -4.96 -28.12
N ASP A 844 18.57 -3.67 -28.31
CA ASP A 844 17.54 -2.64 -28.26
C ASP A 844 16.49 -2.81 -29.39
N ASN A 845 15.23 -2.95 -29.00
CA ASN A 845 14.11 -3.16 -29.93
C ASN A 845 13.58 -1.88 -30.58
N ARG A 846 14.04 -0.70 -30.14
CA ARG A 846 13.77 0.62 -30.74
C ARG A 846 14.71 0.90 -31.91
N GLY A 847 15.69 0.02 -32.14
CA GLY A 847 16.69 0.13 -33.20
C GLY A 847 17.90 0.98 -32.83
N TYR A 848 18.16 1.21 -31.53
CA TYR A 848 19.37 1.90 -31.09
C TYR A 848 20.60 0.98 -31.10
N LEU A 849 21.79 1.58 -31.05
CA LEU A 849 23.03 0.84 -30.93
C LEU A 849 23.22 0.36 -29.47
N SER A 850 23.17 -0.96 -29.26
CA SER A 850 23.64 -1.65 -28.05
C SER A 850 25.02 -2.27 -28.30
N PRO A 851 26.12 -1.50 -28.31
CA PRO A 851 27.41 -1.99 -28.83
C PRO A 851 28.07 -3.05 -27.92
N PHE A 852 27.62 -3.14 -26.67
CA PHE A 852 28.05 -4.11 -25.65
C PHE A 852 27.43 -5.50 -25.81
N MET A 853 26.29 -5.60 -26.48
CA MET A 853 25.64 -6.87 -26.77
C MET A 853 26.28 -7.47 -28.02
N GLN A 854 27.01 -8.57 -27.83
CA GLN A 854 27.77 -9.22 -28.88
C GLN A 854 27.34 -10.69 -29.00
N PRO A 855 27.46 -11.30 -30.19
CA PRO A 855 27.22 -12.72 -30.39
C PRO A 855 28.04 -13.55 -29.40
N VAL A 856 27.51 -14.69 -28.93
CA VAL A 856 28.29 -15.60 -28.06
C VAL A 856 29.42 -16.25 -28.86
N ASN A 857 29.13 -16.68 -30.10
CA ASN A 857 30.11 -17.29 -31.01
C ASN A 857 31.09 -16.25 -31.61
N ALA A 858 32.02 -16.71 -32.46
CA ALA A 858 33.15 -15.92 -32.98
C ALA A 858 32.77 -14.94 -34.12
N TYR A 859 31.75 -14.11 -33.88
CA TYR A 859 31.26 -13.05 -34.76
C TYR A 859 31.37 -11.67 -34.08
N LYS A 860 31.42 -10.60 -34.87
CA LYS A 860 31.43 -9.20 -34.39
C LYS A 860 30.18 -8.47 -34.84
N HIS A 861 29.37 -7.96 -33.91
CA HIS A 861 28.14 -7.24 -34.25
C HIS A 861 28.34 -5.73 -34.22
N PHE A 862 27.94 -5.08 -35.32
CA PHE A 862 28.04 -3.63 -35.51
C PHE A 862 26.71 -2.89 -35.37
N GLY A 863 25.69 -3.52 -34.75
CA GLY A 863 24.37 -2.90 -34.58
C GLY A 863 23.43 -3.07 -35.78
N PRO A 864 22.26 -2.43 -35.74
CA PRO A 864 21.27 -2.46 -36.83
C PRO A 864 21.63 -1.50 -37.96
N THR A 865 21.36 -1.90 -39.21
CA THR A 865 21.61 -1.04 -40.39
C THR A 865 20.78 0.24 -40.36
N SER A 866 19.53 0.18 -39.90
CA SER A 866 18.65 1.36 -39.75
C SER A 866 19.25 2.47 -38.87
N PHE A 867 19.98 2.12 -37.81
CA PHE A 867 20.66 3.09 -36.96
C PHE A 867 21.75 3.84 -37.71
N TRP A 868 22.49 3.17 -38.59
CA TRP A 868 23.57 3.80 -39.37
C TRP A 868 23.05 4.66 -40.53
N VAL A 869 21.84 4.37 -41.05
CA VAL A 869 21.13 5.28 -41.95
C VAL A 869 20.73 6.56 -41.21
N ASP A 870 20.11 6.44 -40.02
CA ASP A 870 19.76 7.59 -39.17
C ASP A 870 21.00 8.41 -38.77
N ALA A 871 22.06 7.76 -38.27
CA ALA A 871 23.31 8.41 -37.88
C ALA A 871 24.00 9.18 -39.02
N ASN A 872 23.88 8.71 -40.27
CA ASN A 872 24.42 9.37 -41.46
C ASN A 872 23.45 10.37 -42.12
N SER A 873 22.21 10.50 -41.63
CA SER A 873 21.25 11.46 -42.17
C SER A 873 21.67 12.92 -41.91
N GLN A 874 21.00 13.87 -42.59
CA GLN A 874 21.24 15.31 -42.37
C GLN A 874 20.77 15.79 -40.99
N MET A 875 19.77 15.13 -40.40
CA MET A 875 19.24 15.42 -39.07
C MET A 875 19.07 14.12 -38.28
N PRO A 876 20.18 13.52 -37.78
CA PRO A 876 20.10 12.28 -37.02
C PRO A 876 19.28 12.42 -35.74
N SER A 877 18.61 11.36 -35.33
CA SER A 877 17.88 11.32 -34.07
C SER A 877 18.80 11.59 -32.86
N TYR A 878 18.20 11.95 -31.73
CA TYR A 878 18.92 12.24 -30.48
C TYR A 878 19.91 11.14 -30.06
N ASN A 879 19.56 9.86 -30.29
CA ASN A 879 20.43 8.73 -29.95
C ASN A 879 21.45 8.39 -31.05
N ALA A 880 21.34 8.97 -32.25
CA ALA A 880 22.27 8.73 -33.37
C ALA A 880 23.23 9.90 -33.66
N THR A 881 22.90 11.13 -33.25
CA THR A 881 23.65 12.38 -33.58
C THR A 881 25.08 12.47 -33.02
N PHE A 882 25.46 11.58 -32.10
CA PHE A 882 26.75 11.61 -31.41
C PHE A 882 27.76 10.55 -31.90
N PHE A 883 27.59 9.99 -33.10
CA PHE A 883 28.44 8.93 -33.64
C PHE A 883 29.33 9.35 -34.83
N ASN A 884 29.58 10.66 -34.98
CA ASN A 884 30.33 11.24 -36.11
C ASN A 884 31.65 10.53 -36.43
N ASP A 885 32.44 10.20 -35.40
CA ASP A 885 33.78 9.58 -35.53
C ASP A 885 33.76 8.20 -36.20
N ILE A 886 32.61 7.50 -36.20
CA ILE A 886 32.50 6.12 -36.68
C ILE A 886 31.37 5.89 -37.70
N ARG A 887 30.39 6.78 -37.82
CA ARG A 887 29.25 6.62 -38.76
C ARG A 887 29.68 6.48 -40.21
N GLU A 888 30.81 7.11 -40.59
CA GLU A 888 31.33 7.09 -41.96
C GLU A 888 31.87 5.72 -42.38
N GLN A 889 32.12 4.80 -41.43
CA GLN A 889 32.43 3.39 -41.71
C GLN A 889 31.23 2.64 -42.35
N PHE A 890 30.04 3.22 -42.31
CA PHE A 890 28.79 2.68 -42.81
C PHE A 890 28.29 3.45 -44.02
N ASP A 891 27.61 2.75 -44.91
CA ASP A 891 26.96 3.31 -46.09
C ASP A 891 25.72 4.12 -45.70
N ALA A 892 25.58 5.33 -46.25
CA ALA A 892 24.54 6.26 -45.81
C ALA A 892 23.12 5.88 -46.29
N VAL A 893 23.01 5.02 -47.31
CA VAL A 893 21.72 4.60 -47.90
C VAL A 893 21.27 3.27 -47.31
N THR A 894 22.17 2.31 -47.19
CA THR A 894 21.88 0.94 -46.74
C THR A 894 22.21 0.69 -45.27
N GLY A 895 22.99 1.57 -44.64
CA GLY A 895 23.45 1.40 -43.26
C GLY A 895 24.46 0.26 -43.05
N ARG A 896 24.85 -0.45 -44.11
CA ARG A 896 25.79 -1.57 -44.05
C ARG A 896 27.23 -1.06 -43.95
N LYS A 897 28.10 -1.78 -43.25
CA LYS A 897 29.52 -1.44 -43.13
C LYS A 897 30.19 -1.49 -44.51
N LYS A 898 30.93 -0.43 -44.88
CA LYS A 898 31.57 -0.25 -46.21
C LYS A 898 32.75 -1.19 -46.46
N MET A 899 33.53 -1.46 -45.42
CA MET A 899 34.69 -2.35 -45.45
C MET A 899 34.54 -3.46 -44.40
N PRO A 900 33.65 -4.44 -44.64
CA PRO A 900 33.42 -5.53 -43.71
C PRO A 900 34.52 -6.60 -43.77
N ALA A 901 34.87 -7.14 -42.61
CA ALA A 901 35.68 -8.35 -42.48
C ALA A 901 34.80 -9.60 -42.52
N VAL A 902 35.37 -10.76 -42.84
CA VAL A 902 34.67 -12.05 -42.72
C VAL A 902 34.18 -12.22 -41.28
N ASN A 903 32.93 -12.64 -41.10
CA ASN A 903 32.24 -12.77 -39.81
C ASN A 903 31.85 -11.44 -39.12
N ASP A 904 31.94 -10.29 -39.79
CA ASP A 904 31.22 -9.08 -39.37
C ASP A 904 29.70 -9.31 -39.55
N VAL A 905 28.91 -8.93 -38.54
CA VAL A 905 27.45 -9.15 -38.45
C VAL A 905 26.72 -7.83 -38.20
N MET A 906 25.56 -7.66 -38.82
CA MET A 906 24.65 -6.53 -38.59
C MET A 906 23.22 -7.01 -38.46
N SER A 907 22.36 -6.24 -37.80
CA SER A 907 20.91 -6.52 -37.78
C SER A 907 20.22 -5.82 -38.95
N GLU A 908 19.37 -6.55 -39.69
CA GLU A 908 18.68 -6.02 -40.87
C GLU A 908 17.32 -6.74 -41.03
N GLY A 909 16.25 -6.00 -41.35
CA GLY A 909 14.94 -6.58 -41.65
C GLY A 909 14.29 -7.43 -40.55
N GLY A 910 14.66 -7.20 -39.28
CA GLY A 910 14.22 -8.03 -38.14
C GLY A 910 15.04 -9.32 -37.92
N GLY A 911 16.05 -9.56 -38.75
CA GLY A 911 17.00 -10.66 -38.60
C GLY A 911 18.46 -10.17 -38.56
N PHE A 912 19.38 -11.05 -38.93
CA PHE A 912 20.82 -10.76 -38.95
C PHE A 912 21.43 -11.11 -40.31
N ILE A 913 22.41 -10.30 -40.73
CA ILE A 913 23.24 -10.53 -41.92
C ILE A 913 24.71 -10.64 -41.49
N VAL A 914 25.47 -11.49 -42.20
CA VAL A 914 26.91 -11.70 -42.01
C VAL A 914 27.66 -11.46 -43.32
N TRP A 915 28.86 -10.90 -43.25
CA TRP A 915 29.76 -10.85 -44.40
C TRP A 915 30.53 -12.16 -44.55
N ASN A 916 30.32 -12.85 -45.67
CA ASN A 916 30.96 -14.15 -45.96
C ASN A 916 32.32 -14.03 -46.68
N GLY A 917 32.81 -12.82 -46.92
CA GLY A 917 34.01 -12.54 -47.73
C GLY A 917 33.72 -11.94 -49.10
N ALA A 918 32.51 -12.11 -49.64
CA ALA A 918 32.09 -11.59 -50.94
C ALA A 918 30.75 -10.84 -50.92
N ALA A 919 29.83 -11.21 -50.02
CA ALA A 919 28.51 -10.60 -49.90
C ALA A 919 27.98 -10.63 -48.47
N TRP A 920 27.01 -9.74 -48.19
CA TRP A 920 26.15 -9.82 -47.02
C TRP A 920 25.08 -10.90 -47.26
N VAL A 921 25.03 -11.91 -46.39
CA VAL A 921 24.08 -13.03 -46.46
C VAL A 921 23.38 -13.22 -45.12
N GLY A 922 22.16 -13.77 -45.12
CA GLY A 922 21.41 -14.02 -43.87
C GLY A 922 22.12 -15.02 -42.95
N ILE A 923 22.06 -14.79 -41.64
CA ILE A 923 22.57 -15.69 -40.60
C ILE A 923 21.53 -15.89 -39.49
N SER A 924 21.44 -17.11 -38.95
CA SER A 924 20.49 -17.42 -37.88
C SER A 924 21.02 -17.03 -36.49
N LEU A 925 20.12 -16.67 -35.58
CA LEU A 925 20.46 -16.40 -34.17
C LEU A 925 21.11 -17.62 -33.48
N ALA A 926 20.74 -18.84 -33.88
CA ALA A 926 21.35 -20.07 -33.40
C ALA A 926 22.82 -20.19 -33.81
N THR A 927 23.18 -19.81 -35.05
CA THR A 927 24.56 -19.76 -35.54
C THR A 927 25.40 -18.73 -34.78
N LEU A 928 24.79 -17.62 -34.36
CA LEU A 928 25.43 -16.60 -33.51
C LEU A 928 25.62 -17.06 -32.05
N GLY A 929 24.92 -18.12 -31.63
CA GLY A 929 24.90 -18.62 -30.25
C GLY A 929 24.06 -17.77 -29.29
N GLY A 930 23.16 -16.94 -29.83
CA GLY A 930 22.53 -15.86 -29.06
C GLY A 930 23.45 -14.66 -28.86
N PHE A 931 23.02 -13.71 -28.02
CA PHE A 931 23.77 -12.49 -27.68
C PHE A 931 23.93 -12.38 -26.16
N ALA A 932 25.06 -11.85 -25.72
CA ALA A 932 25.35 -11.57 -24.32
C ALA A 932 26.13 -10.26 -24.19
N PHE A 933 26.09 -9.65 -23.00
CA PHE A 933 26.96 -8.52 -22.66
C PHE A 933 28.42 -9.01 -22.69
N ASN A 934 29.25 -8.36 -23.51
CA ASN A 934 30.66 -8.72 -23.62
C ASN A 934 31.53 -7.49 -23.89
N TYR A 935 32.11 -6.95 -22.82
CA TYR A 935 32.91 -5.74 -22.86
C TYR A 935 34.18 -5.89 -23.73
N GLY A 936 34.87 -7.03 -23.64
CA GLY A 936 36.07 -7.29 -24.44
C GLY A 936 35.77 -7.39 -25.94
N LYS A 937 34.69 -8.09 -26.32
CA LYS A 937 34.23 -8.09 -27.73
C LYS A 937 33.79 -6.71 -28.19
N TYR A 938 33.14 -5.91 -27.34
CA TYR A 938 32.84 -4.51 -27.64
C TYR A 938 34.11 -3.73 -27.99
N ARG A 939 35.14 -3.74 -27.13
CA ARG A 939 36.41 -3.04 -27.43
C ARG A 939 37.08 -3.57 -28.69
N ALA A 940 37.14 -4.90 -28.86
CA ALA A 940 37.77 -5.54 -30.01
C ALA A 940 36.99 -5.39 -31.34
N THR A 941 35.70 -5.04 -31.27
CA THR A 941 34.85 -4.74 -32.44
C THR A 941 35.04 -3.31 -32.89
N TRP A 942 35.13 -2.37 -31.95
CA TRP A 942 35.20 -0.94 -32.20
C TRP A 942 36.60 -0.33 -32.07
N ALA A 943 37.64 -1.17 -31.90
CA ALA A 943 39.03 -0.77 -31.69
C ALA A 943 39.24 0.21 -30.51
N ILE A 944 38.43 0.08 -29.47
CA ILE A 944 38.47 0.97 -28.30
C ILE A 944 39.70 0.64 -27.44
N GLN A 945 40.51 1.67 -27.18
CA GLN A 945 41.65 1.57 -26.26
C GLN A 945 41.20 1.06 -24.89
N GLN A 946 42.01 0.19 -24.29
CA GLN A 946 41.80 -0.28 -22.92
C GLN A 946 41.78 0.90 -21.94
N PRO A 947 40.69 1.16 -21.21
CA PRO A 947 40.63 2.26 -20.26
C PRO A 947 41.44 1.93 -18.99
N ASN A 948 42.12 2.94 -18.46
CA ASN A 948 42.72 2.85 -17.13
C ASN A 948 41.64 2.98 -16.04
N ILE A 949 40.62 3.80 -16.30
CA ILE A 949 39.49 4.04 -15.41
C ILE A 949 38.19 3.88 -16.19
N LEU A 950 37.25 3.08 -15.67
CA LEU A 950 35.88 3.00 -16.15
C LEU A 950 34.94 3.57 -15.09
N HIS A 951 34.19 4.62 -15.41
CA HIS A 951 33.12 5.15 -14.56
C HIS A 951 31.76 4.75 -15.10
N VAL A 952 30.88 4.26 -14.22
CA VAL A 952 29.55 3.79 -14.54
C VAL A 952 28.54 4.50 -13.62
N LEU A 953 27.66 5.29 -14.20
CA LEU A 953 26.59 6.03 -13.50
C LEU A 953 25.23 5.63 -14.09
N LEU A 954 24.56 4.72 -13.41
CA LEU A 954 23.26 4.12 -13.77
C LEU A 954 22.39 4.00 -12.52
N GLY A 955 21.08 3.77 -12.71
CA GLY A 955 20.13 3.59 -11.62
C GLY A 955 19.04 4.65 -11.58
N THR A 956 19.26 5.86 -12.12
CA THR A 956 18.25 6.92 -12.11
C THR A 956 16.96 6.45 -12.79
N ASN A 957 17.07 5.93 -14.02
CA ASN A 957 15.91 5.41 -14.76
C ASN A 957 15.40 4.07 -14.21
N ASP A 958 16.29 3.21 -13.74
CA ASP A 958 15.96 1.90 -13.17
C ASP A 958 15.04 2.01 -11.95
N PHE A 959 15.25 3.05 -11.13
CA PHE A 959 14.56 3.24 -9.84
C PHE A 959 13.60 4.44 -9.80
N TYR A 960 13.47 5.24 -10.86
CA TYR A 960 12.63 6.46 -10.88
C TYR A 960 11.17 6.21 -10.46
N SER A 961 10.61 5.08 -10.89
CA SER A 961 9.21 4.70 -10.63
C SER A 961 9.06 3.61 -9.58
N ALA A 962 10.15 3.17 -8.95
CA ALA A 962 10.10 2.09 -7.97
C ALA A 962 9.60 2.59 -6.61
N ASP A 963 9.00 1.68 -5.84
CA ASP A 963 8.60 1.88 -4.44
C ASP A 963 9.27 0.83 -3.53
N ALA A 964 8.98 0.87 -2.22
CA ALA A 964 9.57 -0.03 -1.23
C ALA A 964 9.27 -1.53 -1.48
N ASN A 965 8.16 -1.88 -2.14
CA ASN A 965 7.80 -3.25 -2.46
C ASN A 965 8.48 -3.74 -3.73
N THR A 966 8.60 -2.87 -4.75
CA THR A 966 9.26 -3.24 -6.02
C THR A 966 10.79 -3.17 -5.93
N PHE A 967 11.33 -2.30 -5.08
CA PHE A 967 12.77 -2.03 -4.98
C PHE A 967 13.62 -3.28 -4.79
N PRO A 968 13.33 -4.25 -3.89
CA PRO A 968 14.19 -5.42 -3.68
C PRO A 968 14.38 -6.28 -4.94
N ALA A 969 13.31 -6.48 -5.71
CA ALA A 969 13.36 -7.26 -6.95
C ALA A 969 14.15 -6.54 -8.06
N ILE A 970 13.90 -5.22 -8.23
CA ILE A 970 14.64 -4.39 -9.19
C ILE A 970 16.12 -4.33 -8.81
N TYR A 971 16.43 -4.15 -7.52
CA TYR A 971 17.81 -4.08 -7.04
C TYR A 971 18.58 -5.40 -7.19
N ALA A 972 17.95 -6.54 -6.91
CA ALA A 972 18.58 -7.85 -7.14
C ALA A 972 18.97 -8.04 -8.63
N ALA A 973 18.07 -7.70 -9.56
CA ALA A 973 18.33 -7.79 -11.00
C ALA A 973 19.36 -6.74 -11.49
N TYR A 974 19.31 -5.52 -10.95
CA TYR A 974 20.26 -4.44 -11.22
C TYR A 974 21.67 -4.83 -10.76
N LYS A 975 21.84 -5.26 -9.51
CA LYS A 975 23.11 -5.73 -8.93
C LYS A 975 23.71 -6.86 -9.75
N ALA A 976 22.92 -7.89 -10.09
CA ALA A 976 23.40 -9.03 -10.87
C ALA A 976 23.99 -8.61 -12.22
N ARG A 977 23.37 -7.63 -12.91
CA ARG A 977 23.91 -7.07 -14.16
C ARG A 977 25.12 -6.18 -13.93
N TYR A 978 25.17 -5.44 -12.83
CA TYR A 978 26.32 -4.62 -12.46
C TYR A 978 27.57 -5.49 -12.20
N GLU A 979 27.42 -6.60 -11.48
CA GLU A 979 28.51 -7.58 -11.28
C GLU A 979 28.93 -8.25 -12.60
N GLN A 980 27.98 -8.56 -13.50
CA GLN A 980 28.31 -9.09 -14.84
C GLN A 980 29.10 -8.06 -15.68
N LEU A 981 28.76 -6.77 -15.59
CA LEU A 981 29.51 -5.69 -16.23
C LEU A 981 30.93 -5.62 -15.66
N ILE A 982 31.07 -5.58 -14.33
CA ILE A 982 32.36 -5.56 -13.63
C ILE A 982 33.21 -6.77 -14.02
N ALA A 983 32.65 -7.98 -13.97
CA ALA A 983 33.34 -9.21 -14.33
C ALA A 983 33.80 -9.22 -15.79
N SER A 984 32.95 -8.77 -16.73
CA SER A 984 33.30 -8.68 -18.14
C SER A 984 34.40 -7.65 -18.42
N VAL A 985 34.37 -6.51 -17.73
CA VAL A 985 35.43 -5.48 -17.79
C VAL A 985 36.73 -6.01 -17.20
N LYS A 986 36.70 -6.68 -16.04
CA LYS A 986 37.89 -7.26 -15.39
C LYS A 986 38.49 -8.42 -16.17
N ALA A 987 37.68 -9.23 -16.86
CA ALA A 987 38.17 -10.31 -17.72
C ALA A 987 38.93 -9.80 -18.95
N ASP A 988 38.50 -8.68 -19.53
CA ASP A 988 39.18 -8.01 -20.64
C ASP A 988 40.34 -7.11 -20.16
N SER A 989 40.17 -6.46 -19.01
CA SER A 989 41.02 -5.41 -18.49
C SER A 989 41.21 -5.50 -16.97
N PRO A 990 42.01 -6.47 -16.47
CA PRO A 990 42.15 -6.74 -15.03
C PRO A 990 42.60 -5.52 -14.21
N ALA A 991 43.52 -4.72 -14.79
CA ALA A 991 44.08 -3.52 -14.17
C ALA A 991 43.17 -2.27 -14.27
N CYS A 992 42.01 -2.37 -14.91
CA CYS A 992 41.06 -1.25 -14.99
C CYS A 992 40.49 -0.94 -13.60
N LYS A 993 40.52 0.34 -13.21
CA LYS A 993 39.90 0.85 -11.98
C LYS A 993 38.45 1.20 -12.29
N ILE A 994 37.50 0.60 -11.57
CA ILE A 994 36.07 0.80 -11.85
C ILE A 994 35.49 1.75 -10.80
N ILE A 995 34.80 2.79 -11.24
CA ILE A 995 34.07 3.72 -10.40
C ILE A 995 32.57 3.44 -10.54
N VAL A 996 31.95 3.06 -9.44
CA VAL A 996 30.50 2.90 -9.27
C VAL A 996 29.92 4.24 -8.81
N GLY A 997 29.26 4.96 -9.71
CA GLY A 997 28.60 6.22 -9.41
C GLY A 997 27.27 5.98 -8.71
N VAL A 998 27.10 6.52 -7.49
CA VAL A 998 25.80 6.54 -6.79
C VAL A 998 24.96 7.68 -7.37
N PRO A 999 23.77 7.44 -7.95
CA PRO A 999 22.95 8.50 -8.53
C PRO A 999 22.54 9.57 -7.53
N VAL A 1000 22.26 10.77 -8.04
CA VAL A 1000 21.78 11.87 -7.19
C VAL A 1000 20.37 11.61 -6.67
N SER A 1001 20.04 12.26 -5.56
CA SER A 1001 18.66 12.39 -5.08
C SER A 1001 17.80 13.23 -6.04
N SER A 1002 16.48 13.22 -5.89
CA SER A 1002 15.57 14.06 -6.67
C SER A 1002 15.61 15.53 -6.26
N GLY A 1003 15.26 16.43 -7.19
CA GLY A 1003 15.00 17.83 -6.88
C GLY A 1003 13.86 18.00 -5.86
N ARG A 1004 13.98 18.93 -4.92
CA ARG A 1004 12.96 19.24 -3.90
C ARG A 1004 12.15 20.47 -4.31
N GLN A 1005 10.88 20.26 -4.61
CA GLN A 1005 9.97 21.31 -5.08
C GLN A 1005 9.33 22.05 -3.89
N GLY A 1006 9.50 23.37 -3.83
CA GLY A 1006 9.12 24.17 -2.66
C GLY A 1006 9.89 23.81 -1.38
N GLU A 1007 9.35 24.19 -0.22
CA GLU A 1007 9.96 23.95 1.09
C GLU A 1007 9.94 22.46 1.48
N TYR A 1008 8.79 21.80 1.32
CA TYR A 1008 8.54 20.44 1.82
C TYR A 1008 8.71 19.31 0.79
N GLY A 1009 8.82 19.63 -0.50
CA GLY A 1009 8.70 18.64 -1.58
C GLY A 1009 7.24 18.31 -1.93
N THR A 1010 7.04 17.58 -3.02
CA THR A 1010 5.76 16.94 -3.37
C THR A 1010 5.82 15.44 -3.09
N LEU A 1011 4.66 14.76 -3.06
CA LEU A 1011 4.61 13.29 -2.93
C LEU A 1011 5.52 12.58 -3.95
N THR A 1012 5.60 13.11 -5.18
CA THR A 1012 6.46 12.58 -6.23
C THR A 1012 7.94 12.81 -5.93
N THR A 1013 8.37 14.03 -5.55
CA THR A 1013 9.80 14.28 -5.23
C THR A 1013 10.26 13.42 -4.07
N GLU A 1014 9.44 13.28 -3.01
CA GLU A 1014 9.81 12.53 -1.81
C GLU A 1014 9.74 11.02 -2.00
N ARG A 1015 8.86 10.50 -2.89
CA ARG A 1015 8.92 9.09 -3.32
C ARG A 1015 10.22 8.78 -4.04
N VAL A 1016 10.61 9.61 -5.02
CA VAL A 1016 11.86 9.40 -5.78
C VAL A 1016 13.06 9.53 -4.84
N LYS A 1017 13.08 10.52 -3.93
CA LYS A 1017 14.13 10.68 -2.90
C LYS A 1017 14.30 9.41 -2.07
N ARG A 1018 13.22 8.84 -1.52
CA ARG A 1018 13.26 7.62 -0.71
C ARG A 1018 13.84 6.44 -1.49
N THR A 1019 13.52 6.34 -2.77
CA THR A 1019 13.97 5.25 -3.63
C THR A 1019 15.44 5.41 -4.05
N MET A 1020 15.89 6.64 -4.33
CA MET A 1020 17.32 6.94 -4.55
C MET A 1020 18.14 6.80 -3.26
N TRP A 1021 17.57 7.11 -2.10
CA TRP A 1021 18.18 6.83 -0.80
C TRP A 1021 18.35 5.32 -0.55
N LEU A 1022 17.36 4.50 -0.91
CA LEU A 1022 17.49 3.03 -0.87
C LEU A 1022 18.56 2.54 -1.85
N LEU A 1023 18.63 3.10 -3.07
CA LEU A 1023 19.68 2.78 -4.04
C LEU A 1023 21.07 3.11 -3.48
N ALA A 1024 21.24 4.31 -2.93
CA ALA A 1024 22.47 4.74 -2.28
C ALA A 1024 22.84 3.82 -1.11
N LYS A 1025 21.88 3.42 -0.27
CA LYS A 1025 22.11 2.50 0.86
C LYS A 1025 22.67 1.16 0.38
N ASN A 1026 22.04 0.56 -0.62
CA ASN A 1026 22.45 -0.76 -1.08
C ASN A 1026 23.76 -0.70 -1.90
N LEU A 1027 23.97 0.31 -2.77
CA LEU A 1027 25.26 0.52 -3.43
C LEU A 1027 26.41 0.73 -2.44
N ASN A 1028 26.19 1.51 -1.38
CA ASN A 1028 27.16 1.69 -0.30
C ASN A 1028 27.48 0.38 0.44
N SER A 1029 26.47 -0.48 0.66
CA SER A 1029 26.66 -1.79 1.29
C SER A 1029 27.39 -2.79 0.39
N ASP A 1030 27.12 -2.79 -0.91
CA ASP A 1030 27.60 -3.82 -1.84
C ASP A 1030 28.93 -3.48 -2.52
N PHE A 1031 29.27 -2.20 -2.64
CA PHE A 1031 30.48 -1.75 -3.34
C PHE A 1031 31.42 -0.88 -2.48
N GLY A 1032 30.99 -0.41 -1.31
CA GLY A 1032 31.75 0.57 -0.51
C GLY A 1032 33.02 0.07 0.18
N GLU A 1033 33.24 -1.23 0.21
CA GLU A 1033 34.44 -1.85 0.81
C GLU A 1033 35.29 -2.60 -0.24
N ARG A 1034 35.01 -2.41 -1.53
CA ARG A 1034 35.65 -3.13 -2.65
C ARG A 1034 36.85 -2.42 -3.29
N GLU A 1035 37.42 -1.40 -2.64
CA GLU A 1035 38.62 -0.70 -3.15
C GLU A 1035 39.81 -1.64 -3.38
N ALA A 1036 39.91 -2.72 -2.61
CA ALA A 1036 40.92 -3.77 -2.80
C ALA A 1036 40.82 -4.50 -4.15
N GLU A 1037 39.62 -4.56 -4.75
CA GLU A 1037 39.38 -5.08 -6.11
C GLU A 1037 39.60 -4.00 -7.20
N SER A 1038 40.07 -2.81 -6.81
CA SER A 1038 40.07 -1.59 -7.63
C SER A 1038 38.66 -1.20 -8.10
N ILE A 1039 37.67 -1.36 -7.21
CA ILE A 1039 36.28 -0.90 -7.37
C ILE A 1039 36.04 0.20 -6.33
N TYR A 1040 35.65 1.39 -6.79
CA TYR A 1040 35.54 2.59 -5.97
C TYR A 1040 34.11 3.15 -6.06
N LEU A 1041 33.55 3.62 -4.96
CA LEU A 1041 32.31 4.41 -5.01
C LEU A 1041 32.61 5.88 -5.30
N LEU A 1042 31.70 6.51 -6.04
CA LEU A 1042 31.62 7.95 -6.19
C LEU A 1042 30.20 8.40 -5.83
N ASP A 1043 30.05 8.91 -4.61
CA ASP A 1043 28.76 9.24 -4.03
C ASP A 1043 28.29 10.63 -4.48
N TYR A 1044 27.47 10.68 -5.53
CA TYR A 1044 26.77 11.92 -5.91
C TYR A 1044 25.50 12.17 -5.09
N HIS A 1045 24.94 11.14 -4.45
CA HIS A 1045 23.71 11.21 -3.67
C HIS A 1045 23.86 12.14 -2.47
N SER A 1046 24.90 11.95 -1.64
CA SER A 1046 25.09 12.77 -0.44
C SER A 1046 25.57 14.21 -0.71
N ILE A 1047 26.09 14.51 -1.90
CA ILE A 1047 26.81 15.78 -2.18
C ILE A 1047 26.07 16.82 -3.04
N VAL A 1048 24.90 16.48 -3.60
CA VAL A 1048 24.14 17.40 -4.46
C VAL A 1048 22.95 17.99 -3.72
N HIS A 1049 22.84 19.32 -3.73
CA HIS A 1049 21.75 20.03 -3.04
C HIS A 1049 20.40 19.83 -3.76
N ARG A 1050 19.36 19.31 -3.08
CA ARG A 1050 18.05 19.03 -3.71
C ARG A 1050 17.31 20.25 -4.26
N VAL A 1051 17.46 21.41 -3.63
CA VAL A 1051 16.96 22.70 -4.18
C VAL A 1051 18.00 23.34 -5.13
N TYR A 1052 19.05 23.97 -4.61
CA TYR A 1052 20.01 24.77 -5.40
C TYR A 1052 20.93 23.97 -6.34
N GLY A 1053 20.92 22.64 -6.30
CA GLY A 1053 21.59 21.79 -7.29
C GLY A 1053 20.76 21.58 -8.56
N PHE A 1054 19.48 21.98 -8.57
CA PHE A 1054 18.53 21.84 -9.66
C PHE A 1054 18.12 23.21 -10.19
N ASP A 1055 17.78 23.30 -11.48
CA ASP A 1055 17.25 24.52 -12.07
C ASP A 1055 15.78 24.70 -11.64
N PHE A 1056 15.43 25.88 -11.13
CA PHE A 1056 14.08 26.22 -10.66
C PHE A 1056 13.62 27.58 -11.19
N THR A 1057 12.30 27.71 -11.33
CA THR A 1057 11.63 28.99 -11.57
C THR A 1057 11.01 29.46 -10.24
N PRO A 1058 11.21 30.72 -9.81
CA PRO A 1058 10.49 31.29 -8.68
C PRO A 1058 9.01 31.50 -9.03
N GLU A 1059 8.13 30.77 -8.35
CA GLU A 1059 6.68 30.86 -8.50
C GLU A 1059 6.08 31.73 -7.37
N LYS A 1060 5.14 32.60 -7.68
CA LYS A 1060 4.49 33.45 -6.66
C LYS A 1060 3.44 32.67 -5.86
N PRO A 1061 3.19 33.02 -4.58
CA PRO A 1061 2.09 32.45 -3.78
C PRO A 1061 0.70 32.59 -4.43
N MET A 1062 0.44 33.71 -5.12
CA MET A 1062 -0.70 33.91 -6.00
C MET A 1062 -0.34 34.93 -7.09
N ALA A 1063 -1.10 34.98 -8.19
CA ALA A 1063 -0.81 35.85 -9.35
C ALA A 1063 -0.59 37.32 -8.96
N ASP A 1064 -1.44 37.87 -8.11
CA ASP A 1064 -1.40 39.26 -7.65
C ASP A 1064 -0.42 39.52 -6.49
N TYR A 1065 0.31 38.50 -6.02
CA TYR A 1065 1.28 38.68 -4.95
C TYR A 1065 2.43 39.59 -5.41
N SER A 1066 2.68 40.65 -4.65
CA SER A 1066 3.65 41.71 -4.95
C SER A 1066 4.82 41.79 -3.96
N GLY A 1067 4.84 40.93 -2.94
CA GLY A 1067 5.95 40.82 -2.00
C GLY A 1067 7.15 40.03 -2.54
N PRO A 1068 8.18 39.79 -1.70
CA PRO A 1068 9.41 39.11 -2.11
C PRO A 1068 9.32 37.57 -2.08
N ASP A 1069 8.31 36.99 -1.41
CA ASP A 1069 8.24 35.54 -1.20
C ASP A 1069 7.91 34.79 -2.51
N THR A 1070 8.64 33.70 -2.77
CA THR A 1070 8.42 32.81 -3.91
C THR A 1070 8.71 31.36 -3.53
N TYR A 1071 8.08 30.43 -4.24
CA TYR A 1071 8.32 29.00 -4.14
C TYR A 1071 9.22 28.52 -5.28
N ASN A 1072 10.15 27.61 -5.00
CA ASN A 1072 11.02 27.07 -6.04
C ASN A 1072 10.31 25.96 -6.82
N TYR A 1073 9.84 26.28 -8.02
CA TYR A 1073 9.23 25.33 -8.94
C TYR A 1073 10.30 24.69 -9.83
N ILE A 1074 10.60 23.41 -9.59
CA ILE A 1074 11.55 22.63 -10.39
C ILE A 1074 10.79 21.85 -11.46
N THR A 1075 11.07 22.13 -12.73
CA THR A 1075 10.48 21.42 -13.89
C THR A 1075 11.10 20.05 -14.13
N ASP A 1076 12.43 19.96 -14.03
CA ASP A 1076 13.20 18.72 -14.19
C ASP A 1076 13.74 18.29 -12.83
N ILE A 1077 12.92 17.59 -12.03
CA ILE A 1077 13.31 17.05 -10.72
C ILE A 1077 14.32 15.88 -10.84
N THR A 1078 14.69 15.51 -12.07
CA THR A 1078 15.57 14.37 -12.35
C THR A 1078 16.99 14.85 -12.58
N HIS A 1079 17.21 15.82 -13.46
CA HIS A 1079 18.56 16.26 -13.83
C HIS A 1079 18.97 17.54 -13.12
N CYS A 1080 20.20 17.54 -12.60
CA CYS A 1080 20.80 18.72 -11.98
C CYS A 1080 20.83 19.94 -12.92
N GLY A 1081 20.80 21.12 -12.30
CA GLY A 1081 21.17 22.38 -12.92
C GLY A 1081 22.69 22.59 -12.93
N ALA A 1082 23.12 23.77 -13.37
CA ALA A 1082 24.54 24.09 -13.52
C ALA A 1082 25.35 23.93 -12.21
N LEU A 1083 24.77 24.31 -11.07
CA LEU A 1083 25.43 24.20 -9.76
C LEU A 1083 25.52 22.75 -9.26
N GLY A 1084 24.48 21.93 -9.42
CA GLY A 1084 24.53 20.51 -9.06
C GLY A 1084 25.54 19.74 -9.91
N PHE A 1085 25.64 20.05 -11.21
CA PHE A 1085 26.70 19.50 -12.06
C PHE A 1085 28.10 19.97 -11.65
N ALA A 1086 28.26 21.17 -11.09
CA ALA A 1086 29.53 21.62 -10.52
C ALA A 1086 29.90 20.83 -9.25
N GLN A 1087 28.94 20.52 -8.37
CA GLN A 1087 29.14 19.67 -7.19
C GLN A 1087 29.58 18.25 -7.60
N MET A 1088 28.86 17.62 -8.55
CA MET A 1088 29.26 16.33 -9.13
C MET A 1088 30.65 16.39 -9.77
N GLY A 1089 30.94 17.44 -10.54
CA GLY A 1089 32.19 17.60 -11.26
C GLY A 1089 33.41 17.80 -10.35
N ASN A 1090 33.26 18.43 -9.19
CA ASN A 1090 34.31 18.51 -8.18
C ASN A 1090 34.67 17.12 -7.62
N ALA A 1091 33.67 16.29 -7.30
CA ALA A 1091 33.91 14.94 -6.78
C ALA A 1091 34.50 14.01 -7.85
N TYR A 1092 33.98 14.06 -9.08
CA TYR A 1092 34.56 13.34 -10.22
C TYR A 1092 36.00 13.78 -10.51
N MET A 1093 36.28 15.09 -10.46
CA MET A 1093 37.66 15.59 -10.56
C MET A 1093 38.56 15.00 -9.48
N GLY A 1094 38.07 14.95 -8.24
CA GLY A 1094 38.80 14.40 -7.09
C GLY A 1094 39.21 12.95 -7.28
N ILE A 1095 38.26 12.09 -7.65
CA ILE A 1095 38.53 10.65 -7.81
C ILE A 1095 39.40 10.37 -9.04
N ILE A 1096 39.22 11.08 -10.15
CA ILE A 1096 40.08 10.92 -11.34
C ILE A 1096 41.52 11.35 -11.03
N GLN A 1097 41.72 12.44 -10.28
CA GLN A 1097 43.03 12.90 -9.83
C GLN A 1097 43.71 11.96 -8.82
N TYR A 1098 42.90 11.25 -8.00
CA TYR A 1098 43.40 10.25 -7.07
C TYR A 1098 43.78 8.91 -7.76
N LEU A 1099 43.02 8.50 -8.78
CA LEU A 1099 43.17 7.19 -9.42
C LEU A 1099 44.15 7.17 -10.60
N ARG A 1100 44.40 8.28 -11.29
CA ARG A 1100 45.58 8.45 -12.16
C ARG A 1100 46.83 8.74 -11.35
#